data_AF-A0A0R3TJK4-F1
#
_entry.id   AF-A0A0R3TJK4-F1
#
_cell.length_a   1.000
_cell.length_b   1.000
_cell.length_c   1.000
_cell.angle_alpha   90.00
_cell.angle_beta   90.00
_cell.angle_gamma   90.00
#
_symmetry.space_group_name_H-M   'P 1'
#
loop_
_entity.id
_entity.type
_entity.pdbx_description
1 polymer ?
#
loop_
_entity_poly.entity_id
_entity_poly.type
_entity_poly.pdbx_seq_one_letter_code
_entity_poly.pdbx_strand_id
1 'polypeptide(L)'
;MSSNLYDSLETQLLEKANLISDNIKNGFDIQRLRFWSLSRYGLVNDNVRRKAWPLLSGLKSTDSTNSYDLQKLLEHPQAKQVELDVRRMGSMIPDDVKPEEKETLILETKRLILSILAEYPDLHYYQGFHDICYTCLSVLGPDNAFAVVKQLVPKHFTVFMQKTMDPTSENLQLVFDLLQMTSPKIWNRFQALNFEPFFTLSWFLTWFTHILSNRNDIHRLYDLFVASDPSMLIYLSVSVIICSTEEIDSTSDDFGELHHALTHLPMKHDVEKLIQCALDIYLAIPPSNLFLKAEERRATAAGQNPFPSNSSSAKNFFPLSNRRLVLYGALTVLTLALAWNRKLLESQSKCSSYLSVLQDTMLIYPWLIWAFSFLVYDARGFVPMPIDGPAGSSFTRVAAWAGVDLGAFVDVNSDRRTDAVVLKPSVNKLYALMAPTAKDTNGQFNQVELFSLDSEKKLLSVAVADFNADSKEDYLLVYSGSEYHVEVWLSGTNKTVEVGEFKSQPLVCDANADMVADIYGEDELSKRVIYYGGKSFPTTRQDFTEPSSQLFGNAGFASLGTSMNPSLVLLTSNNNIEVFSDLAVANNIESPKAKNIALPPDVKAGEIGKFVFGDFSQSSHIQLLLLTCPSKDCSKPKIWISSLGSFDGFAPLSYYTSILYYSFLFEDWKPVAVHLTPVGFEEGSWSLASAASKEFSTSFLVGPSLGDFDLDGFPDLAVGLKYSQGSNTIVLPAILRNTARSNGGRVEFQAYLLPGVEVDNALNLKQIAFFDYNEDGILDLFMTHQRSDKTPVTSLYMQKMTKEVYFLKVMLATGLCGSPGRCPNGVLPYGLPGYGYRVSYETQGAEGGRIGSSASFVSTSCCGALQLPFVTFGFGDFATYIENVIVSIPAPSGQTRSHKLTFIVPNAQVVVIPYEYNNPDSWQAKSFLQPLYDIKVIVIAITLLSTCIILLVVIGILQYLEIRADQKERMQESQRFHFDAM
;
A
#
# COMPACT_ATOMS: atom_id res chain seq x y z
N MET A 1 -32.20 -21.67 -51.81
CA MET A 1 -31.27 -22.72 -51.36
C MET A 1 -31.07 -22.76 -49.84
N SER A 2 -31.40 -21.70 -49.07
CA SER A 2 -31.23 -21.71 -47.60
C SER A 2 -32.35 -22.42 -46.81
N SER A 3 -33.58 -22.54 -47.34
CA SER A 3 -34.67 -23.25 -46.63
C SER A 3 -34.45 -24.77 -46.56
N ASN A 4 -33.95 -25.40 -47.63
CA ASN A 4 -33.70 -26.84 -47.68
C ASN A 4 -32.50 -27.28 -46.82
N LEU A 5 -31.58 -26.37 -46.49
CA LEU A 5 -30.43 -26.68 -45.62
C LEU A 5 -30.82 -26.64 -44.14
N TYR A 6 -31.73 -25.74 -43.76
CA TYR A 6 -32.23 -25.59 -42.39
C TYR A 6 -33.09 -26.78 -41.98
N ASP A 7 -34.02 -27.23 -42.84
CA ASP A 7 -34.82 -28.44 -42.63
C ASP A 7 -33.96 -29.71 -42.48
N SER A 8 -32.85 -29.79 -43.23
CA SER A 8 -31.93 -30.93 -43.17
C SER A 8 -31.13 -30.99 -41.87
N LEU A 9 -30.75 -29.85 -41.29
CA LEU A 9 -29.99 -29.80 -40.04
C LEU A 9 -30.89 -30.12 -38.84
N GLU A 10 -32.09 -29.57 -38.80
CA GLU A 10 -33.06 -29.82 -37.73
C GLU A 10 -33.45 -31.30 -37.66
N THR A 11 -33.62 -31.95 -38.82
CA THR A 11 -33.86 -33.39 -38.91
C THR A 11 -32.68 -34.21 -38.34
N GLN A 12 -31.44 -33.85 -38.68
CA GLN A 12 -30.24 -34.54 -38.16
C GLN A 12 -30.08 -34.37 -36.64
N LEU A 13 -30.38 -33.19 -36.11
CA LEU A 13 -30.33 -32.92 -34.67
C LEU A 13 -31.40 -33.72 -33.92
N LEU A 14 -32.61 -33.83 -34.50
CA LEU A 14 -33.68 -34.63 -33.93
C LEU A 14 -33.34 -36.13 -33.94
N GLU A 15 -32.77 -36.64 -35.03
CA GLU A 15 -32.26 -38.02 -35.10
C GLU A 15 -31.20 -38.30 -34.04
N LYS A 16 -30.24 -37.38 -33.87
CA LYS A 16 -29.20 -37.48 -32.82
C LYS A 16 -29.83 -37.51 -31.42
N ALA A 17 -30.78 -36.63 -31.13
CA ALA A 17 -31.46 -36.58 -29.84
C ALA A 17 -32.24 -37.87 -29.52
N ASN A 18 -32.90 -38.45 -30.53
CA ASN A 18 -33.60 -39.73 -30.40
C ASN A 18 -32.60 -40.88 -30.14
N LEU A 19 -31.50 -40.92 -30.90
CA LEU A 19 -30.44 -41.93 -30.73
C LEU A 19 -29.85 -41.92 -29.31
N ILE A 20 -29.55 -40.73 -28.77
CA ILE A 20 -29.05 -40.59 -27.40
C ILE A 20 -30.10 -41.05 -26.39
N SER A 21 -31.35 -40.62 -26.57
CA SER A 21 -32.45 -40.97 -25.67
C SER A 21 -32.72 -42.48 -25.61
N ASP A 22 -32.65 -43.17 -26.75
CA ASP A 22 -32.87 -44.61 -26.84
C ASP A 22 -31.67 -45.40 -26.27
N ASN A 23 -30.44 -44.89 -26.44
CA ASN A 23 -29.27 -45.48 -25.78
C ASN A 23 -29.39 -45.42 -24.25
N ILE A 24 -29.87 -44.31 -23.70
CA ILE A 24 -30.06 -44.17 -22.26
C ILE A 24 -31.10 -45.17 -21.73
N LYS A 25 -32.20 -45.40 -22.46
CA LYS A 25 -33.26 -46.35 -22.06
C LYS A 25 -32.81 -47.82 -22.08
N ASN A 26 -31.90 -48.20 -22.97
CA ASN A 26 -31.54 -49.59 -23.24
C ASN A 26 -30.29 -50.10 -22.48
N GLY A 27 -29.85 -49.41 -21.42
CA GLY A 27 -28.68 -49.79 -20.60
C GLY A 27 -27.40 -49.04 -20.96
N PHE A 28 -27.44 -47.71 -20.84
CA PHE A 28 -26.44 -46.71 -21.27
C PHE A 28 -24.95 -47.12 -21.25
N ASP A 29 -24.22 -46.71 -22.29
CA ASP A 29 -22.75 -46.74 -22.34
C ASP A 29 -22.21 -45.32 -22.09
N ILE A 30 -21.52 -45.13 -20.97
CA ILE A 30 -20.99 -43.83 -20.56
C ILE A 30 -19.96 -43.26 -21.54
N GLN A 31 -19.17 -44.11 -22.21
CA GLN A 31 -18.17 -43.63 -23.17
C GLN A 31 -18.84 -43.11 -24.43
N ARG A 32 -19.91 -43.78 -24.86
CA ARG A 32 -20.70 -43.34 -26.00
C ARG A 32 -21.45 -42.04 -25.71
N LEU A 33 -21.95 -41.88 -24.48
CA LEU A 33 -22.59 -40.64 -24.03
C LEU A 33 -21.59 -39.48 -23.95
N ARG A 34 -20.38 -39.72 -23.44
CA ARG A 34 -19.27 -38.73 -23.49
C ARG A 34 -18.93 -38.35 -24.92
N PHE A 35 -18.77 -39.33 -25.81
CA PHE A 35 -18.52 -39.07 -27.22
C PHE A 35 -19.58 -38.15 -27.85
N TRP A 36 -20.87 -38.42 -27.61
CA TRP A 36 -21.94 -37.55 -28.12
C TRP A 36 -21.92 -36.14 -27.53
N SER A 37 -21.55 -36.01 -26.26
CA SER A 37 -21.41 -34.72 -25.57
C SER A 37 -20.26 -33.87 -26.13
N LEU A 38 -19.17 -34.51 -26.55
CA LEU A 38 -18.02 -33.84 -27.19
C LEU A 38 -18.29 -33.53 -28.67
N SER A 39 -18.99 -34.42 -29.38
CA SER A 39 -19.31 -34.27 -30.80
C SER A 39 -20.14 -33.03 -31.10
N ARG A 40 -20.06 -32.53 -32.34
CA ARG A 40 -20.76 -31.33 -32.84
C ARG A 40 -22.22 -31.25 -32.37
N TYR A 41 -22.62 -30.10 -31.85
CA TYR A 41 -23.94 -29.81 -31.24
C TYR A 41 -24.28 -30.56 -29.93
N GLY A 42 -23.33 -31.31 -29.36
CA GLY A 42 -23.43 -31.89 -28.02
C GLY A 42 -24.69 -32.75 -27.81
N LEU A 43 -25.40 -32.51 -26.72
CA LEU A 43 -26.61 -33.25 -26.33
C LEU A 43 -27.90 -32.68 -26.95
N VAL A 44 -27.77 -31.70 -27.86
CA VAL A 44 -28.84 -31.11 -28.67
C VAL A 44 -29.84 -30.26 -27.89
N ASN A 45 -30.53 -30.81 -26.88
CA ASN A 45 -31.59 -30.11 -26.15
C ASN A 45 -31.73 -30.54 -24.69
N ASP A 46 -32.49 -29.74 -23.92
CA ASP A 46 -32.63 -29.92 -22.47
C ASP A 46 -33.36 -31.21 -22.08
N ASN A 47 -34.22 -31.77 -22.95
CA ASN A 47 -34.87 -33.06 -22.69
C ASN A 47 -33.86 -34.21 -22.60
N VAL A 48 -32.83 -34.17 -23.45
CA VAL A 48 -31.72 -35.13 -23.41
C VAL A 48 -30.80 -34.83 -22.23
N ARG A 49 -30.44 -33.56 -22.01
CA ARG A 49 -29.56 -33.13 -20.89
C ARG A 49 -30.09 -33.53 -19.52
N ARG A 50 -31.41 -33.41 -19.31
CA ARG A 50 -32.10 -33.89 -18.09
C ARG A 50 -31.82 -35.35 -17.73
N LYS A 51 -31.56 -36.18 -18.74
CA LYS A 51 -31.25 -37.61 -18.55
C LYS A 51 -29.74 -37.87 -18.57
N ALA A 52 -29.01 -37.12 -19.38
CA ALA A 52 -27.60 -37.35 -19.65
C ALA A 52 -26.65 -36.72 -18.61
N TRP A 53 -26.86 -35.46 -18.20
CA TRP A 53 -25.98 -34.78 -17.23
C TRP A 53 -25.87 -35.51 -15.88
N PRO A 54 -26.96 -36.07 -15.31
CA PRO A 54 -26.86 -36.92 -14.12
C PRO A 54 -25.94 -38.14 -14.29
N LEU A 55 -26.02 -38.81 -15.44
CA LEU A 55 -25.20 -39.98 -15.73
C LEU A 55 -23.73 -39.59 -15.96
N LEU A 56 -23.49 -38.48 -16.67
CA LEU A 56 -22.15 -37.96 -16.96
C LEU A 56 -21.43 -37.48 -15.69
N SER A 57 -22.16 -36.87 -14.75
CA SER A 57 -21.59 -36.44 -13.45
C SER A 57 -21.22 -37.63 -12.55
N GLY A 58 -21.80 -38.81 -12.81
CA GLY A 58 -21.47 -40.09 -12.15
C GLY A 58 -22.57 -40.63 -11.24
N LEU A 59 -23.81 -40.13 -11.33
CA LEU A 59 -24.93 -40.63 -10.52
C LEU A 59 -25.40 -42.01 -11.01
N LYS A 60 -25.53 -42.96 -10.07
CA LYS A 60 -26.02 -44.33 -10.33
C LYS A 60 -27.52 -44.50 -10.10
N SER A 61 -28.14 -43.60 -9.33
CA SER A 61 -29.58 -43.49 -9.07
C SER A 61 -29.95 -42.01 -8.92
N THR A 62 -31.19 -41.63 -9.27
CA THR A 62 -31.74 -40.27 -9.16
C THR A 62 -32.39 -39.97 -7.80
N ASP A 63 -32.27 -40.88 -6.81
CA ASP A 63 -32.87 -40.72 -5.48
C ASP A 63 -32.05 -39.82 -4.54
N SER A 64 -31.80 -38.57 -4.95
CA SER A 64 -31.16 -37.56 -4.09
C SER A 64 -31.98 -36.28 -4.11
N THR A 65 -33.06 -36.29 -3.33
CA THR A 65 -33.86 -35.10 -3.09
C THR A 65 -33.10 -34.13 -2.20
N ASN A 66 -33.21 -32.82 -2.48
CA ASN A 66 -32.63 -31.80 -1.63
C ASN A 66 -33.50 -31.66 -0.36
N SER A 67 -33.15 -32.40 0.69
CA SER A 67 -33.91 -32.45 1.95
C SER A 67 -33.58 -31.30 2.92
N TYR A 68 -32.65 -30.42 2.57
CA TYR A 68 -32.24 -29.31 3.44
C TYR A 68 -33.35 -28.26 3.54
N ASP A 69 -33.69 -27.90 4.78
CA ASP A 69 -34.62 -26.82 5.08
C ASP A 69 -33.94 -25.46 4.90
N LEU A 70 -34.50 -24.62 4.04
CA LEU A 70 -33.96 -23.30 3.73
C LEU A 70 -33.84 -22.43 5.00
N GLN A 71 -34.79 -22.51 5.94
CA GLN A 71 -34.73 -21.67 7.14
C GLN A 71 -33.48 -21.93 7.98
N LYS A 72 -33.09 -23.21 8.13
CA LYS A 72 -31.84 -23.59 8.82
C LYS A 72 -30.60 -23.19 8.03
N LEU A 73 -30.66 -23.29 6.71
CA LEU A 73 -29.55 -22.89 5.84
C LEU A 73 -29.26 -21.38 5.90
N LEU A 74 -30.24 -20.54 6.26
CA LEU A 74 -30.04 -19.09 6.42
C LEU A 74 -29.14 -18.73 7.61
N GLU A 75 -28.92 -19.66 8.55
CA GLU A 75 -27.97 -19.47 9.66
C GLU A 75 -26.51 -19.56 9.19
N HIS A 76 -26.26 -20.03 7.96
CA HIS A 76 -24.91 -20.14 7.41
C HIS A 76 -24.24 -18.75 7.31
N PRO A 77 -22.97 -18.58 7.73
CA PRO A 77 -22.30 -17.26 7.75
C PRO A 77 -22.28 -16.55 6.39
N GLN A 78 -22.21 -17.34 5.30
CA GLN A 78 -22.17 -16.82 3.93
C GLN A 78 -23.56 -16.61 3.29
N ALA A 79 -24.67 -16.89 4.00
CA ALA A 79 -26.02 -16.83 3.44
C ALA A 79 -26.44 -15.44 2.96
N LYS A 80 -25.96 -14.38 3.63
CA LYS A 80 -26.21 -13.00 3.24
C LYS A 80 -25.56 -12.65 1.89
N GLN A 81 -24.34 -13.11 1.66
CA GLN A 81 -23.64 -12.88 0.39
C GLN A 81 -24.34 -13.62 -0.76
N VAL A 82 -24.70 -14.89 -0.54
CA VAL A 82 -25.47 -15.68 -1.51
C VAL A 82 -26.78 -14.98 -1.85
N GLU A 83 -27.49 -14.42 -0.87
CA GLU A 83 -28.74 -13.70 -1.12
C GLU A 83 -28.57 -12.46 -2.01
N LEU A 84 -27.51 -11.68 -1.80
CA LEU A 84 -27.26 -10.49 -2.61
C LEU A 84 -27.01 -10.86 -4.08
N ASP A 85 -26.26 -11.92 -4.31
CA ASP A 85 -25.87 -12.34 -5.66
C ASP A 85 -27.02 -13.01 -6.41
N VAL A 86 -27.76 -13.90 -5.74
CA VAL A 86 -28.93 -14.55 -6.34
C VAL A 86 -30.04 -13.53 -6.64
N ARG A 87 -30.15 -12.42 -5.89
CA ARG A 87 -31.08 -11.32 -6.29
C ARG A 87 -30.63 -10.60 -7.56
N ARG A 88 -29.31 -10.48 -7.79
CA ARG A 88 -28.73 -9.82 -8.99
C ARG A 88 -28.87 -10.68 -10.24
N MET A 89 -28.97 -12.00 -10.09
CA MET A 89 -29.22 -12.93 -11.21
C MET A 89 -30.54 -12.67 -11.94
N GLY A 90 -31.45 -11.87 -11.37
CA GLY A 90 -32.75 -11.60 -11.94
C GLY A 90 -32.69 -11.05 -13.38
N SER A 91 -31.58 -10.44 -13.80
CA SER A 91 -31.35 -10.01 -15.19
C SER A 91 -31.03 -11.16 -16.16
N MET A 92 -30.60 -12.33 -15.68
CA MET A 92 -30.32 -13.52 -16.49
C MET A 92 -31.55 -14.39 -16.73
N ILE A 93 -32.61 -14.19 -15.93
CA ILE A 93 -33.87 -14.90 -16.06
C ILE A 93 -34.63 -14.26 -17.25
N PRO A 94 -35.06 -15.05 -18.25
CA PRO A 94 -35.77 -14.53 -19.41
C PRO A 94 -37.00 -13.67 -19.04
N ASP A 95 -37.21 -12.57 -19.76
CA ASP A 95 -38.27 -11.59 -19.48
C ASP A 95 -39.70 -12.17 -19.64
N ASP A 96 -39.85 -13.30 -20.34
CA ASP A 96 -41.10 -14.02 -20.52
C ASP A 96 -41.52 -14.88 -19.30
N VAL A 97 -40.64 -15.03 -18.31
CA VAL A 97 -40.93 -15.75 -17.06
C VAL A 97 -41.76 -14.85 -16.12
N LYS A 98 -42.83 -15.41 -15.56
CA LYS A 98 -43.71 -14.68 -14.63
C LYS A 98 -42.94 -14.26 -13.36
N PRO A 99 -43.25 -13.10 -12.77
CA PRO A 99 -42.58 -12.63 -11.55
C PRO A 99 -42.59 -13.63 -10.39
N GLU A 100 -43.70 -14.36 -10.19
CA GLU A 100 -43.81 -15.39 -9.14
C GLU A 100 -42.87 -16.59 -9.37
N GLU A 101 -42.70 -16.98 -10.64
CA GLU A 101 -41.80 -18.07 -11.04
C GLU A 101 -40.33 -17.63 -10.95
N LYS A 102 -40.06 -16.36 -11.26
CA LYS A 102 -38.75 -15.73 -11.08
C LYS A 102 -38.30 -15.71 -9.62
N GLU A 103 -39.19 -15.32 -8.71
CA GLU A 103 -38.94 -15.38 -7.27
C GLU A 103 -38.71 -16.82 -6.79
N THR A 104 -39.47 -17.78 -7.33
CA THR A 104 -39.27 -19.21 -7.01
C THR A 104 -37.89 -19.69 -7.44
N LEU A 105 -37.43 -19.32 -8.64
CA LEU A 105 -36.09 -19.67 -9.14
C LEU A 105 -34.96 -19.06 -8.31
N ILE A 106 -35.13 -17.80 -7.87
CA ILE A 106 -34.20 -17.12 -6.96
C ILE A 106 -34.12 -17.90 -5.63
N LEU A 107 -35.27 -18.23 -5.03
CA LEU A 107 -35.31 -18.98 -3.77
C LEU A 107 -34.69 -20.37 -3.89
N GLU A 108 -34.98 -21.12 -4.95
CA GLU A 108 -34.43 -22.46 -5.16
C GLU A 108 -32.94 -22.41 -5.51
N THR A 109 -32.45 -21.38 -6.22
CA THR A 109 -31.01 -21.19 -6.47
C THR A 109 -30.27 -20.90 -5.17
N LYS A 110 -30.83 -20.02 -4.33
CA LYS A 110 -30.30 -19.74 -2.98
C LYS A 110 -30.22 -21.02 -2.15
N ARG A 111 -31.30 -21.79 -2.13
CA ARG A 111 -31.36 -23.07 -1.41
C ARG A 111 -30.31 -24.04 -1.93
N LEU A 112 -30.17 -24.20 -3.24
CA LEU A 112 -29.17 -25.06 -3.86
C LEU A 112 -27.74 -24.71 -3.44
N ILE A 113 -27.35 -23.43 -3.54
CA ILE A 113 -26.00 -22.99 -3.16
C ILE A 113 -25.73 -23.29 -1.69
N LEU A 114 -26.66 -22.95 -0.80
CA LEU A 114 -26.48 -23.17 0.64
C LEU A 114 -26.48 -24.65 1.01
N SER A 115 -27.28 -25.49 0.33
CA SER A 115 -27.22 -26.95 0.51
C SER A 115 -25.84 -27.51 0.12
N ILE A 116 -25.20 -26.96 -0.92
CA ILE A 116 -23.85 -27.38 -1.34
C ILE A 116 -22.80 -26.96 -0.31
N LEU A 117 -22.86 -25.72 0.20
CA LEU A 117 -21.93 -25.26 1.25
C LEU A 117 -22.12 -26.04 2.56
N ALA A 118 -23.35 -26.42 2.88
CA ALA A 118 -23.63 -27.27 4.05
C ALA A 118 -23.07 -28.70 3.90
N GLU A 119 -22.99 -29.22 2.67
CA GLU A 119 -22.35 -30.53 2.39
C GLU A 119 -20.82 -30.44 2.44
N TYR A 120 -20.26 -29.30 2.06
CA TYR A 120 -18.81 -29.06 1.98
C TYR A 120 -18.40 -27.87 2.85
N PRO A 121 -18.35 -28.02 4.19
CA PRO A 121 -18.10 -26.92 5.11
C PRO A 121 -16.71 -26.28 4.98
N ASP A 122 -15.74 -26.98 4.38
CA ASP A 122 -14.40 -26.46 4.12
C ASP A 122 -14.33 -25.57 2.86
N LEU A 123 -15.38 -25.59 2.04
CA LEU A 123 -15.47 -24.80 0.82
C LEU A 123 -16.16 -23.46 1.07
N HIS A 124 -15.68 -22.45 0.38
CA HIS A 124 -16.12 -21.07 0.55
C HIS A 124 -16.84 -20.62 -0.72
N TYR A 125 -18.00 -19.96 -0.55
CA TYR A 125 -18.72 -19.35 -1.67
C TYR A 125 -17.89 -18.24 -2.35
N TYR A 126 -17.87 -18.24 -3.68
CA TYR A 126 -17.31 -17.16 -4.50
C TYR A 126 -18.40 -16.54 -5.40
N GLN A 127 -18.25 -15.25 -5.70
CA GLN A 127 -19.19 -14.52 -6.55
C GLN A 127 -19.07 -15.00 -8.01
N GLY A 128 -20.19 -15.49 -8.56
CA GLY A 128 -20.27 -16.15 -9.87
C GLY A 128 -20.72 -17.61 -9.80
N PHE A 129 -20.57 -18.26 -8.63
CA PHE A 129 -21.04 -19.65 -8.47
C PHE A 129 -22.57 -19.79 -8.60
N HIS A 130 -23.31 -18.72 -8.31
CA HIS A 130 -24.76 -18.69 -8.49
C HIS A 130 -25.18 -18.88 -9.96
N ASP A 131 -24.39 -18.42 -10.92
CA ASP A 131 -24.67 -18.60 -12.35
C ASP A 131 -24.55 -20.08 -12.75
N ILE A 132 -23.58 -20.79 -12.14
CA ILE A 132 -23.42 -22.24 -12.31
C ILE A 132 -24.63 -22.99 -11.77
N CYS A 133 -25.00 -22.67 -10.52
CA CYS A 133 -26.14 -23.29 -9.86
C CYS A 133 -27.44 -23.03 -10.61
N TYR A 134 -27.65 -21.80 -11.09
CA TYR A 134 -28.81 -21.43 -11.89
C TYR A 134 -28.90 -22.21 -13.19
N THR A 135 -27.80 -22.30 -13.94
CA THR A 135 -27.78 -23.00 -15.23
C THR A 135 -28.18 -24.47 -15.04
N CYS A 136 -27.59 -25.13 -14.04
CA CYS A 136 -27.97 -26.50 -13.65
C CYS A 136 -29.43 -26.60 -13.21
N LEU A 137 -29.92 -25.67 -12.38
CA LEU A 137 -31.30 -25.64 -11.91
C LEU A 137 -32.29 -25.48 -13.07
N SER A 138 -32.00 -24.60 -14.02
CA SER A 138 -32.87 -24.29 -15.16
C SER A 138 -33.09 -25.47 -16.11
N VAL A 139 -32.15 -26.41 -16.16
CA VAL A 139 -32.22 -27.62 -17.01
C VAL A 139 -32.78 -28.81 -16.22
N LEU A 140 -32.24 -29.05 -15.03
CA LEU A 140 -32.45 -30.30 -14.27
C LEU A 140 -33.61 -30.24 -13.27
N GLY A 141 -34.00 -29.05 -12.82
CA GLY A 141 -34.86 -28.86 -11.66
C GLY A 141 -34.11 -29.04 -10.33
N PRO A 142 -34.75 -28.72 -9.19
CA PRO A 142 -34.08 -28.53 -7.89
C PRO A 142 -33.35 -29.76 -7.37
N ASP A 143 -34.00 -30.93 -7.39
CA ASP A 143 -33.42 -32.16 -6.82
C ASP A 143 -32.24 -32.69 -7.66
N ASN A 144 -32.43 -32.80 -8.98
CA ASN A 144 -31.37 -33.28 -9.87
C ASN A 144 -30.23 -32.27 -9.99
N ALA A 145 -30.50 -30.96 -9.91
CA ALA A 145 -29.44 -29.95 -9.89
C ALA A 145 -28.58 -30.07 -8.64
N PHE A 146 -29.17 -30.28 -7.46
CA PHE A 146 -28.43 -30.56 -6.24
C PHE A 146 -27.56 -31.81 -6.38
N ALA A 147 -28.13 -32.91 -6.88
CA ALA A 147 -27.44 -34.17 -7.12
C ALA A 147 -26.19 -34.00 -8.01
N VAL A 148 -26.36 -33.28 -9.12
CA VAL A 148 -25.33 -33.07 -10.12
C VAL A 148 -24.26 -32.11 -9.62
N VAL A 149 -24.64 -30.93 -9.10
CA VAL A 149 -23.68 -29.94 -8.60
C VAL A 149 -22.85 -30.51 -7.45
N LYS A 150 -23.46 -31.31 -6.56
CA LYS A 150 -22.75 -32.05 -5.51
C LYS A 150 -21.64 -32.95 -6.07
N GLN A 151 -21.86 -33.61 -7.20
CA GLN A 151 -20.82 -34.44 -7.85
C GLN A 151 -19.78 -33.63 -8.63
N LEU A 152 -20.16 -32.45 -9.14
CA LEU A 152 -19.27 -31.58 -9.92
C LEU A 152 -18.33 -30.77 -9.04
N VAL A 153 -18.77 -30.30 -7.87
CA VAL A 153 -17.99 -29.41 -6.99
C VAL A 153 -16.62 -29.98 -6.64
N PRO A 154 -16.49 -31.21 -6.12
CA PRO A 154 -15.19 -31.79 -5.79
C PRO A 154 -14.24 -31.90 -7.00
N LYS A 155 -14.79 -32.11 -8.20
CA LYS A 155 -14.03 -32.36 -9.43
C LYS A 155 -13.59 -31.07 -10.12
N HIS A 156 -14.49 -30.09 -10.23
CA HIS A 156 -14.29 -28.93 -11.10
C HIS A 156 -14.19 -27.60 -10.34
N PHE A 157 -14.80 -27.48 -9.16
CA PHE A 157 -14.96 -26.18 -8.49
C PHE A 157 -14.18 -26.02 -7.19
N THR A 158 -13.64 -27.11 -6.62
CA THR A 158 -12.84 -27.09 -5.39
C THR A 158 -11.77 -26.01 -5.38
N VAL A 159 -11.04 -25.85 -6.49
CA VAL A 159 -9.95 -24.86 -6.63
C VAL A 159 -10.44 -23.43 -6.50
N PHE A 160 -11.65 -23.13 -6.99
CA PHE A 160 -12.27 -21.80 -6.96
C PHE A 160 -13.00 -21.52 -5.65
N MET A 161 -13.32 -22.56 -4.87
CA MET A 161 -13.99 -22.47 -3.58
C MET A 161 -13.02 -22.60 -2.39
N GLN A 162 -11.73 -22.40 -2.61
CA GLN A 162 -10.74 -22.34 -1.53
C GLN A 162 -10.85 -21.03 -0.74
N LYS A 163 -10.31 -21.03 0.49
CA LYS A 163 -10.32 -19.84 1.36
C LYS A 163 -9.49 -18.69 0.78
N THR A 164 -8.44 -18.98 0.02
CA THR A 164 -7.60 -17.99 -0.67
C THR A 164 -7.72 -18.12 -2.19
N MET A 165 -7.36 -17.06 -2.90
CA MET A 165 -7.36 -17.04 -4.37
C MET A 165 -6.12 -17.68 -4.99
N ASP A 166 -5.08 -17.99 -4.21
CA ASP A 166 -3.81 -18.51 -4.74
C ASP A 166 -3.97 -19.78 -5.59
N PRO A 167 -4.78 -20.79 -5.19
CA PRO A 167 -5.02 -21.97 -6.01
C PRO A 167 -5.72 -21.64 -7.34
N THR A 168 -6.61 -20.63 -7.33
CA THR A 168 -7.28 -20.15 -8.54
C THR A 168 -6.30 -19.42 -9.45
N SER A 169 -5.50 -18.50 -8.91
CA SER A 169 -4.47 -17.78 -9.66
C SER A 169 -3.46 -18.73 -10.30
N GLU A 170 -3.02 -19.76 -9.57
CA GLU A 170 -2.11 -20.78 -10.10
C GLU A 170 -2.76 -21.65 -11.19
N ASN A 171 -4.06 -21.93 -11.08
CA ASN A 171 -4.80 -22.63 -12.13
C ASN A 171 -4.96 -21.76 -13.40
N LEU A 172 -5.14 -20.44 -13.25
CA LEU A 172 -5.17 -19.52 -14.39
C LEU A 172 -3.83 -19.43 -15.12
N GLN A 173 -2.69 -19.58 -14.43
CA GLN A 173 -1.37 -19.61 -15.07
C GLN A 173 -1.22 -20.74 -16.09
N LEU A 174 -1.98 -21.83 -15.94
CA LEU A 174 -2.02 -22.91 -16.93
C LEU A 174 -2.52 -22.45 -18.31
N VAL A 175 -3.32 -21.37 -18.37
CA VAL A 175 -3.72 -20.74 -19.64
C VAL A 175 -2.48 -20.22 -20.37
N PHE A 176 -1.56 -19.58 -19.67
CA PHE A 176 -0.33 -19.06 -20.27
C PHE A 176 0.68 -20.16 -20.56
N ASP A 177 0.79 -21.18 -19.71
CA ASP A 177 1.61 -22.36 -19.96
C ASP A 177 1.17 -23.06 -21.27
N LEU A 178 -0.15 -23.25 -21.45
CA LEU A 178 -0.70 -23.84 -22.68
C LEU A 178 -0.60 -22.88 -23.88
N LEU A 179 -0.80 -21.57 -23.68
CA LEU A 179 -0.65 -20.57 -24.75
C LEU A 179 0.80 -20.49 -25.24
N GLN A 180 1.78 -20.62 -24.35
CA GLN A 180 3.20 -20.69 -24.72
C GLN A 180 3.49 -21.89 -25.62
N MET A 181 2.88 -23.05 -25.34
CA MET A 181 3.08 -24.28 -26.11
C MET A 181 2.36 -24.24 -27.48
N THR A 182 1.27 -23.48 -27.60
CA THR A 182 0.42 -23.45 -28.80
C THR A 182 0.68 -22.25 -29.70
N SER A 183 0.80 -21.05 -29.13
CA SER A 183 1.08 -19.80 -29.83
C SER A 183 2.14 -18.96 -29.10
N PRO A 184 3.43 -19.31 -29.25
CA PRO A 184 4.52 -18.56 -28.64
C PRO A 184 4.54 -17.09 -29.04
N LYS A 185 4.06 -16.74 -30.24
CA LYS A 185 4.00 -15.37 -30.73
C LYS A 185 3.09 -14.49 -29.85
N ILE A 186 1.87 -14.95 -29.58
CA ILE A 186 0.91 -14.23 -28.73
C ILE A 186 1.40 -14.23 -27.29
N TRP A 187 1.91 -15.37 -26.80
CA TRP A 187 2.46 -15.46 -25.44
C TRP A 187 3.61 -14.48 -25.20
N ASN A 188 4.58 -14.38 -26.12
CA ASN A 188 5.69 -13.42 -26.02
C ASN A 188 5.19 -11.96 -25.98
N ARG A 189 4.12 -11.66 -26.73
CA ARG A 189 3.50 -10.33 -26.72
C ARG A 189 2.87 -10.03 -25.36
N PHE A 190 2.10 -10.97 -24.81
CA PHE A 190 1.52 -10.83 -23.47
C PHE A 190 2.59 -10.69 -22.40
N GLN A 191 3.68 -11.46 -22.50
CA GLN A 191 4.81 -11.37 -21.58
C GLN A 191 5.51 -9.99 -21.67
N ALA A 192 5.74 -9.47 -22.88
CA ALA A 192 6.39 -8.17 -23.08
C ALA A 192 5.56 -7.00 -22.50
N LEU A 193 4.24 -7.16 -22.45
CA LEU A 193 3.30 -6.20 -21.89
C LEU A 193 2.96 -6.48 -20.42
N ASN A 194 3.64 -7.42 -19.76
CA ASN A 194 3.38 -7.85 -18.39
C ASN A 194 1.92 -8.23 -18.11
N PHE A 195 1.24 -8.86 -19.07
CA PHE A 195 -0.08 -9.42 -18.83
C PHE A 195 0.00 -10.61 -17.88
N GLU A 196 -1.07 -10.79 -17.11
CA GLU A 196 -1.37 -12.01 -16.38
C GLU A 196 -2.71 -12.57 -16.87
N PRO A 197 -2.97 -13.88 -16.75
CA PRO A 197 -4.17 -14.52 -17.28
C PRO A 197 -5.46 -14.14 -16.52
N PHE A 198 -5.44 -13.14 -15.64
CA PHE A 198 -6.60 -12.69 -14.85
C PHE A 198 -7.77 -12.17 -15.70
N PHE A 199 -7.54 -11.75 -16.95
CA PHE A 199 -8.64 -11.41 -17.87
C PHE A 199 -9.56 -12.60 -18.17
N THR A 200 -9.10 -13.84 -17.93
CA THR A 200 -9.89 -15.07 -18.09
C THR A 200 -10.65 -15.47 -16.82
N LEU A 201 -10.48 -14.74 -15.71
CA LEU A 201 -11.05 -15.12 -14.40
C LEU A 201 -12.58 -15.27 -14.45
N SER A 202 -13.30 -14.35 -15.10
CA SER A 202 -14.75 -14.43 -15.25
C SER A 202 -15.19 -15.65 -16.05
N TRP A 203 -14.36 -16.14 -16.99
CA TRP A 203 -14.64 -17.32 -17.81
C TRP A 203 -14.61 -18.57 -16.94
N PHE A 204 -13.64 -18.64 -16.04
CA PHE A 204 -13.42 -19.77 -15.15
C PHE A 204 -14.49 -19.86 -14.07
N LEU A 205 -14.74 -18.75 -13.36
CA LEU A 205 -15.68 -18.72 -12.23
C LEU A 205 -17.13 -18.94 -12.66
N THR A 206 -17.49 -18.57 -13.89
CA THR A 206 -18.88 -18.62 -14.36
C THR A 206 -19.11 -19.64 -15.47
N TRP A 207 -18.10 -20.42 -15.86
CA TRP A 207 -18.16 -21.29 -17.07
C TRP A 207 -18.72 -20.54 -18.28
N PHE A 208 -18.23 -19.32 -18.51
CA PHE A 208 -18.64 -18.38 -19.58
C PHE A 208 -20.08 -17.85 -19.54
N THR A 209 -20.90 -18.22 -18.55
CA THR A 209 -22.31 -17.80 -18.44
C THR A 209 -22.47 -16.28 -18.32
N HIS A 210 -21.52 -15.58 -17.71
CA HIS A 210 -21.56 -14.13 -17.56
C HIS A 210 -21.21 -13.36 -18.85
N ILE A 211 -20.67 -14.03 -19.88
CA ILE A 211 -20.23 -13.39 -21.13
C ILE A 211 -21.11 -13.77 -22.30
N LEU A 212 -21.51 -15.04 -22.38
CA LEU A 212 -22.38 -15.52 -23.46
C LEU A 212 -23.84 -15.27 -23.07
N SER A 213 -24.60 -14.62 -23.96
CA SER A 213 -26.02 -14.33 -23.71
C SER A 213 -26.96 -15.42 -24.23
N ASN A 214 -26.50 -16.28 -25.15
CA ASN A 214 -27.33 -17.33 -25.75
C ASN A 214 -27.35 -18.58 -24.87
N ARG A 215 -28.52 -18.90 -24.32
CA ARG A 215 -28.75 -20.06 -23.45
C ARG A 215 -28.34 -21.40 -24.09
N ASN A 216 -28.59 -21.58 -25.40
CA ASN A 216 -28.24 -22.83 -26.08
C ASN A 216 -26.73 -23.04 -26.14
N ASP A 217 -25.97 -21.96 -26.34
CA ASP A 217 -24.51 -21.99 -26.40
C ASP A 217 -23.91 -22.27 -25.03
N ILE A 218 -24.47 -21.67 -23.98
CA ILE A 218 -24.12 -21.98 -22.57
C ILE A 218 -24.36 -23.47 -22.29
N HIS A 219 -25.55 -23.99 -22.56
CA HIS A 219 -25.87 -25.39 -22.29
C HIS A 219 -24.97 -26.34 -23.10
N ARG A 220 -24.56 -25.94 -24.30
CA ARG A 220 -23.61 -26.69 -25.13
C ARG A 220 -22.20 -26.74 -24.53
N LEU A 221 -21.73 -25.66 -23.90
CA LEU A 221 -20.47 -25.66 -23.14
C LEU A 221 -20.57 -26.55 -21.90
N TYR A 222 -21.71 -26.59 -21.23
CA TYR A 222 -21.93 -27.50 -20.10
C TYR A 222 -21.91 -28.97 -20.54
N ASP A 223 -22.44 -29.30 -21.72
CA ASP A 223 -22.31 -30.64 -22.31
C ASP A 223 -20.83 -31.05 -22.43
N LEU A 224 -19.95 -30.11 -22.83
CA LEU A 224 -18.50 -30.32 -22.90
C LEU A 224 -17.90 -30.53 -21.51
N PHE A 225 -18.07 -29.56 -20.59
CA PHE A 225 -17.40 -29.55 -19.30
C PHE A 225 -17.81 -30.70 -18.37
N VAL A 226 -19.10 -31.09 -18.39
CA VAL A 226 -19.60 -32.22 -17.59
C VAL A 226 -19.09 -33.56 -18.13
N ALA A 227 -18.76 -33.65 -19.42
CA ALA A 227 -18.27 -34.86 -20.07
C ALA A 227 -16.73 -35.00 -20.06
N SER A 228 -16.00 -33.90 -19.85
CA SER A 228 -14.53 -33.83 -19.87
C SER A 228 -13.91 -33.74 -18.47
N ASP A 229 -12.58 -33.80 -18.40
CA ASP A 229 -11.86 -33.50 -17.17
C ASP A 229 -11.79 -31.97 -16.92
N PRO A 230 -11.42 -31.52 -15.70
CA PRO A 230 -11.43 -30.10 -15.33
C PRO A 230 -10.48 -29.22 -16.16
N SER A 231 -9.43 -29.79 -16.77
CA SER A 231 -8.48 -29.00 -17.55
C SER A 231 -9.10 -28.47 -18.85
N MET A 232 -10.19 -29.08 -19.35
CA MET A 232 -10.86 -28.66 -20.60
C MET A 232 -11.26 -27.17 -20.60
N LEU A 233 -11.54 -26.59 -19.44
CA LEU A 233 -11.82 -25.16 -19.27
C LEU A 233 -10.63 -24.28 -19.68
N ILE A 234 -9.41 -24.74 -19.41
CA ILE A 234 -8.15 -24.08 -19.81
C ILE A 234 -7.99 -24.17 -21.34
N TYR A 235 -8.25 -25.35 -21.92
CA TYR A 235 -8.17 -25.53 -23.39
C TYR A 235 -9.17 -24.66 -24.13
N LEU A 236 -10.40 -24.58 -23.63
CA LEU A 236 -11.39 -23.68 -24.21
C LEU A 236 -10.96 -22.21 -24.10
N SER A 237 -10.43 -21.80 -22.95
CA SER A 237 -9.92 -20.44 -22.76
C SER A 237 -8.78 -20.09 -23.72
N VAL A 238 -7.83 -21.01 -23.94
CA VAL A 238 -6.76 -20.83 -24.94
C VAL A 238 -7.31 -20.85 -26.36
N SER A 239 -8.32 -21.68 -26.64
CA SER A 239 -8.96 -21.72 -27.96
C SER A 239 -9.61 -20.37 -28.33
N VAL A 240 -10.19 -19.66 -27.36
CA VAL A 240 -10.74 -18.30 -27.56
C VAL A 240 -9.64 -17.34 -28.00
N ILE A 241 -8.48 -17.40 -27.34
CA ILE A 241 -7.33 -16.53 -27.64
C ILE A 241 -6.79 -16.85 -29.04
N ILE A 242 -6.58 -18.13 -29.35
CA ILE A 242 -6.02 -18.56 -30.65
C ILE A 242 -6.98 -18.27 -31.79
N CYS A 243 -8.28 -18.55 -31.64
CA CYS A 243 -9.28 -18.25 -32.65
C CYS A 243 -9.40 -16.74 -32.91
N SER A 244 -9.01 -15.91 -31.94
CA SER A 244 -9.03 -14.45 -32.02
C SER A 244 -7.68 -13.83 -32.40
N THR A 245 -6.79 -14.60 -33.04
CA THR A 245 -5.43 -14.10 -33.36
C THR A 245 -5.47 -12.84 -34.21
N GLU A 246 -6.36 -12.75 -35.21
CA GLU A 246 -6.47 -11.56 -36.07
C GLU A 246 -6.95 -10.34 -35.27
N GLU A 247 -7.93 -10.51 -34.38
CA GLU A 247 -8.41 -9.44 -33.52
C GLU A 247 -7.34 -8.98 -32.53
N ILE A 248 -6.61 -9.92 -31.92
CA ILE A 248 -5.51 -9.60 -31.01
C ILE A 248 -4.40 -8.87 -31.77
N ASP A 249 -3.96 -9.38 -32.92
CA ASP A 249 -2.92 -8.74 -33.75
C ASP A 249 -3.35 -7.36 -34.29
N SER A 250 -4.66 -7.12 -34.46
CA SER A 250 -5.20 -5.82 -34.86
C SER A 250 -5.33 -4.80 -33.72
N THR A 251 -5.23 -5.25 -32.45
CA THR A 251 -5.33 -4.38 -31.27
C THR A 251 -3.99 -3.72 -31.01
N SER A 252 -3.97 -2.48 -30.51
CA SER A 252 -2.71 -1.78 -30.18
C SER A 252 -1.96 -2.46 -29.03
N ASP A 253 -0.67 -2.12 -28.86
CA ASP A 253 0.15 -2.57 -27.72
C ASP A 253 -0.13 -1.78 -26.42
N ASP A 254 -1.26 -1.06 -26.36
CA ASP A 254 -1.76 -0.46 -25.13
C ASP A 254 -2.39 -1.53 -24.23
N PHE A 255 -1.95 -1.58 -22.96
CA PHE A 255 -2.43 -2.58 -22.00
C PHE A 255 -3.95 -2.49 -21.79
N GLY A 256 -4.51 -1.28 -21.69
CA GLY A 256 -5.93 -1.08 -21.41
C GLY A 256 -6.81 -1.53 -22.57
N GLU A 257 -6.44 -1.14 -23.80
CA GLU A 257 -7.17 -1.53 -25.01
C GLU A 257 -7.12 -3.04 -25.25
N LEU A 258 -5.94 -3.65 -25.09
CA LEU A 258 -5.77 -5.09 -25.23
C LEU A 258 -6.51 -5.86 -24.12
N HIS A 259 -6.47 -5.39 -22.86
CA HIS A 259 -7.20 -6.02 -21.76
C HIS A 259 -8.72 -5.95 -21.98
N HIS A 260 -9.24 -4.82 -22.44
CA HIS A 260 -10.66 -4.66 -22.77
C HIS A 260 -11.06 -5.56 -23.95
N ALA A 261 -10.22 -5.66 -25.00
CA ALA A 261 -10.46 -6.56 -26.13
C ALA A 261 -10.47 -8.03 -25.69
N LEU A 262 -9.50 -8.43 -24.85
CA LEU A 262 -9.34 -9.79 -24.35
C LEU A 262 -10.57 -10.27 -23.59
N THR A 263 -11.14 -9.45 -22.71
CA THR A 263 -12.31 -9.82 -21.88
C THR A 263 -13.57 -10.14 -22.69
N HIS A 264 -13.71 -9.61 -23.91
CA HIS A 264 -14.90 -9.77 -24.76
C HIS A 264 -14.72 -10.74 -25.95
N LEU A 265 -13.55 -11.37 -26.09
CA LEU A 265 -13.26 -12.30 -27.18
C LEU A 265 -14.24 -13.47 -27.35
N PRO A 266 -14.76 -14.10 -26.27
CA PRO A 266 -15.67 -15.24 -26.43
C PRO A 266 -16.91 -14.93 -27.27
N MET A 267 -17.38 -13.67 -27.27
CA MET A 267 -18.59 -13.25 -28.00
C MET A 267 -18.37 -13.14 -29.52
N LYS A 268 -17.12 -13.17 -30.00
CA LYS A 268 -16.79 -12.93 -31.42
C LYS A 268 -16.84 -14.19 -32.28
N HIS A 269 -16.86 -15.36 -31.67
CA HIS A 269 -16.76 -16.65 -32.37
C HIS A 269 -17.95 -17.55 -32.08
N ASP A 270 -18.33 -18.36 -33.07
CA ASP A 270 -19.28 -19.46 -32.87
C ASP A 270 -18.71 -20.46 -31.85
N VAL A 271 -19.50 -20.81 -30.84
CA VAL A 271 -19.11 -21.74 -29.77
C VAL A 271 -18.70 -23.10 -30.33
N GLU A 272 -19.32 -23.60 -31.40
CA GLU A 272 -18.90 -24.88 -32.01
C GLU A 272 -17.47 -24.80 -32.59
N LYS A 273 -17.07 -23.64 -33.12
CA LYS A 273 -15.70 -23.43 -33.63
C LYS A 273 -14.69 -23.41 -32.49
N LEU A 274 -15.03 -22.74 -31.38
CA LEU A 274 -14.20 -22.69 -30.17
C LEU A 274 -14.03 -24.09 -29.56
N ILE A 275 -15.11 -24.87 -29.43
CA ILE A 275 -15.07 -26.24 -28.91
C ILE A 275 -14.20 -27.13 -29.81
N GLN A 276 -14.37 -27.06 -31.13
CA GLN A 276 -13.54 -27.85 -32.05
C GLN A 276 -12.06 -27.51 -31.90
N CYS A 277 -11.71 -26.22 -31.85
CA CYS A 277 -10.34 -25.77 -31.63
C CYS A 277 -9.77 -26.25 -30.28
N ALA A 278 -10.57 -26.18 -29.21
CA ALA A 278 -10.17 -26.67 -27.89
C ALA A 278 -9.89 -28.19 -27.90
N LEU A 279 -10.75 -28.98 -28.56
CA LEU A 279 -10.55 -30.43 -28.70
C LEU A 279 -9.31 -30.77 -29.54
N ASP A 280 -9.05 -30.01 -30.61
CA ASP A 280 -7.85 -30.20 -31.43
C ASP A 280 -6.57 -29.94 -30.61
N ILE A 281 -6.57 -28.87 -29.79
CA ILE A 281 -5.45 -28.56 -28.88
C ILE A 281 -5.31 -29.64 -27.81
N TYR A 282 -6.42 -30.09 -27.22
CA TYR A 282 -6.44 -31.13 -26.18
C TYR A 282 -5.88 -32.46 -26.68
N LEU A 283 -6.13 -32.81 -27.95
CA LEU A 283 -5.58 -34.01 -28.58
C LEU A 283 -4.08 -33.84 -28.92
N ALA A 284 -3.68 -32.65 -29.37
CA ALA A 284 -2.28 -32.36 -29.72
C ALA A 284 -1.38 -32.24 -28.49
N ILE A 285 -1.90 -31.64 -27.42
CA ILE A 285 -1.20 -31.40 -26.15
C ILE A 285 -2.07 -31.98 -25.03
N PRO A 286 -1.83 -33.24 -24.62
CA PRO A 286 -2.57 -33.85 -23.53
C PRO A 286 -2.33 -33.14 -22.19
N PRO A 287 -3.27 -33.20 -21.23
CA PRO A 287 -3.13 -32.56 -19.91
C PRO A 287 -1.86 -32.91 -19.14
N SER A 288 -1.34 -34.14 -19.30
CA SER A 288 -0.06 -34.54 -18.70
C SER A 288 1.10 -33.63 -19.07
N ASN A 289 1.16 -33.20 -20.33
CA ASN A 289 2.23 -32.35 -20.83
C ASN A 289 2.09 -30.92 -20.30
N LEU A 290 0.85 -30.43 -20.21
CA LEU A 290 0.54 -29.13 -19.61
C LEU A 290 0.95 -29.08 -18.14
N PHE A 291 0.61 -30.11 -17.34
CA PHE A 291 0.97 -30.14 -15.93
C PHE A 291 2.48 -30.25 -15.71
N LEU A 292 3.21 -31.02 -16.55
CA LEU A 292 4.68 -31.03 -16.54
C LEU A 292 5.26 -29.64 -16.81
N LYS A 293 4.68 -28.89 -17.75
CA LYS A 293 5.11 -27.52 -18.05
C LYS A 293 4.92 -26.58 -16.86
N ALA A 294 3.80 -26.71 -16.17
CA ALA A 294 3.53 -25.96 -14.95
C ALA A 294 4.53 -26.28 -13.83
N GLU A 295 4.94 -27.56 -13.69
CA GLU A 295 5.98 -27.96 -12.74
C GLU A 295 7.34 -27.35 -13.07
N GLU A 296 7.74 -27.28 -14.35
CA GLU A 296 8.96 -26.59 -14.78
C GLU A 296 8.94 -25.09 -14.39
N ARG A 297 7.81 -24.41 -14.61
CA ARG A 297 7.62 -23.00 -14.22
C ARG A 297 7.79 -22.82 -12.71
N ARG A 298 7.15 -23.67 -11.90
CA ARG A 298 7.27 -23.63 -10.43
C ARG A 298 8.70 -23.87 -9.96
N ALA A 299 9.39 -24.83 -10.55
CA ALA A 299 10.78 -25.16 -10.22
C ALA A 299 11.72 -23.97 -10.50
N THR A 300 11.51 -23.29 -11.64
CA THR A 300 12.25 -22.08 -12.03
C THR A 300 11.98 -20.91 -11.08
N ALA A 301 10.72 -20.71 -10.67
CA ALA A 301 10.33 -19.67 -9.72
C ALA A 301 10.83 -19.92 -8.28
N ALA A 302 10.93 -21.19 -7.87
CA ALA A 302 11.43 -21.60 -6.55
C ALA A 302 12.96 -21.70 -6.45
N GLY A 303 13.70 -21.44 -7.54
CA GLY A 303 15.16 -21.59 -7.57
C GLY A 303 15.65 -23.04 -7.40
N GLN A 304 14.79 -24.04 -7.61
CA GLN A 304 15.13 -25.46 -7.50
C GLN A 304 15.15 -26.11 -8.89
N ASN A 305 16.32 -26.59 -9.33
CA ASN A 305 16.41 -27.42 -10.54
C ASN A 305 15.77 -28.80 -10.29
N PRO A 306 14.84 -29.27 -11.14
CA PRO A 306 14.36 -30.63 -11.07
C PRO A 306 15.29 -31.57 -11.85
N PHE A 307 15.54 -32.75 -11.27
CA PHE A 307 16.26 -33.96 -11.73
C PHE A 307 17.66 -34.26 -11.12
N PRO A 308 17.89 -35.52 -10.66
CA PRO A 308 19.11 -35.92 -9.97
C PRO A 308 20.25 -36.29 -10.94
N SER A 309 21.46 -35.98 -10.46
CA SER A 309 22.80 -36.36 -10.90
C SER A 309 22.97 -37.37 -12.05
N ASN A 310 23.57 -36.92 -13.15
CA ASN A 310 24.76 -37.58 -13.71
C ASN A 310 25.65 -36.58 -14.46
N SER A 311 26.92 -36.96 -14.55
CA SER A 311 28.11 -36.12 -14.57
C SER A 311 28.36 -35.24 -15.80
N SER A 312 29.13 -34.18 -15.51
CA SER A 312 30.24 -33.63 -16.29
C SER A 312 30.04 -32.31 -17.07
N SER A 313 31.03 -31.44 -16.85
CA SER A 313 31.39 -30.23 -17.58
C SER A 313 30.51 -28.99 -17.45
N ALA A 314 30.99 -28.14 -16.55
CA ALA A 314 30.85 -26.69 -16.55
C ALA A 314 30.78 -26.06 -17.96
N LYS A 315 29.87 -25.09 -18.11
CA LYS A 315 30.14 -23.82 -18.81
C LYS A 315 29.17 -22.75 -18.30
N ASN A 316 29.78 -21.75 -17.68
CA ASN A 316 29.17 -20.53 -17.13
C ASN A 316 28.40 -19.73 -18.18
N PHE A 317 27.27 -19.13 -17.80
CA PHE A 317 26.87 -17.82 -18.30
C PHE A 317 26.27 -16.99 -17.16
N PHE A 318 26.91 -15.85 -16.89
CA PHE A 318 26.62 -14.87 -15.84
C PHE A 318 25.37 -14.02 -16.16
N PRO A 319 24.57 -13.60 -15.16
CA PRO A 319 23.66 -12.47 -15.32
C PRO A 319 24.42 -11.14 -15.20
N LEU A 320 23.97 -10.18 -16.01
CA LEU A 320 24.55 -8.85 -16.16
C LEU A 320 24.38 -7.99 -14.90
N SER A 321 25.52 -7.55 -14.37
CA SER A 321 25.63 -6.38 -13.50
C SER A 321 26.80 -5.51 -13.99
N ASN A 322 26.64 -4.20 -13.80
CA ASN A 322 27.63 -3.13 -13.93
C ASN A 322 27.79 -2.39 -15.27
N ARG A 323 26.85 -1.48 -15.52
CA ARG A 323 27.03 -0.30 -16.41
C ARG A 323 28.13 0.69 -15.96
N ARG A 324 28.86 0.44 -14.86
CA ARG A 324 30.02 1.24 -14.43
C ARG A 324 31.39 0.65 -14.85
N LEU A 325 31.46 -0.61 -15.29
CA LEU A 325 32.72 -1.21 -15.77
C LEU A 325 33.08 -0.83 -17.22
N VAL A 326 32.08 -0.48 -18.05
CA VAL A 326 32.28 -0.14 -19.47
C VAL A 326 33.02 1.20 -19.63
N LEU A 327 32.85 2.14 -18.70
CA LEU A 327 33.56 3.43 -18.73
C LEU A 327 35.04 3.30 -18.36
N TYR A 328 35.39 2.46 -17.37
CA TYR A 328 36.79 2.18 -17.02
C TYR A 328 37.47 1.21 -18.01
N GLY A 329 36.70 0.33 -18.65
CA GLY A 329 37.15 -0.51 -19.76
C GLY A 329 37.51 0.30 -21.00
N ALA A 330 36.73 1.34 -21.34
CA ALA A 330 37.02 2.19 -22.49
C ALA A 330 38.33 2.99 -22.34
N LEU A 331 38.64 3.47 -21.13
CA LEU A 331 39.88 4.20 -20.82
C LEU A 331 41.14 3.31 -20.80
N THR A 332 40.99 2.04 -20.39
CA THR A 332 42.09 1.05 -20.44
C THR A 332 42.33 0.53 -21.85
N VAL A 333 41.28 0.38 -22.66
CA VAL A 333 41.40 -0.01 -24.08
C VAL A 333 42.01 1.12 -24.93
N LEU A 334 41.70 2.39 -24.66
CA LEU A 334 42.33 3.54 -25.35
C LEU A 334 43.83 3.68 -25.03
N THR A 335 44.24 3.43 -23.79
CA THR A 335 45.66 3.47 -23.38
C THR A 335 46.45 2.26 -23.91
N LEU A 336 45.82 1.08 -23.96
CA LEU A 336 46.40 -0.12 -24.58
C LEU A 336 46.44 -0.04 -26.11
N ALA A 337 45.46 0.58 -26.77
CA ALA A 337 45.45 0.79 -28.22
C ALA A 337 46.57 1.76 -28.66
N LEU A 338 46.84 2.81 -27.87
CA LEU A 338 47.96 3.73 -28.10
C LEU A 338 49.33 3.07 -27.87
N ALA A 339 49.42 2.13 -26.92
CA ALA A 339 50.63 1.32 -26.70
C ALA A 339 50.84 0.25 -27.80
N TRP A 340 49.75 -0.31 -28.35
CA TRP A 340 49.80 -1.31 -29.42
C TRP A 340 50.14 -0.69 -30.78
N ASN A 341 49.67 0.53 -31.07
CA ASN A 341 49.99 1.23 -32.31
C ASN A 341 51.47 1.62 -32.42
N ARG A 342 52.19 1.66 -31.28
CA ARG A 342 53.63 1.91 -31.22
C ARG A 342 54.49 0.65 -31.45
N LYS A 343 53.88 -0.54 -31.43
CA LYS A 343 54.56 -1.85 -31.57
C LYS A 343 54.38 -2.50 -32.94
N LEU A 344 53.60 -1.89 -33.83
CA LEU A 344 53.35 -2.39 -35.20
C LEU A 344 54.31 -1.81 -36.25
N LEU A 345 55.33 -1.04 -35.85
CA LEU A 345 56.27 -0.37 -36.75
C LEU A 345 57.71 -0.91 -36.73
N GLU A 346 57.99 -2.05 -36.08
CA GLU A 346 59.28 -2.72 -36.21
C GLU A 346 59.12 -4.20 -36.59
N SER A 347 58.88 -4.40 -37.88
CA SER A 347 59.74 -5.20 -38.77
C SER A 347 60.55 -6.35 -38.16
N GLN A 348 60.17 -7.56 -38.59
CA GLN A 348 61.06 -8.64 -39.05
C GLN A 348 62.31 -8.98 -38.22
N SER A 349 62.31 -10.15 -37.60
CA SER A 349 63.04 -11.34 -38.08
C SER A 349 63.60 -12.22 -36.95
N LYS A 350 63.32 -13.52 -37.11
CA LYS A 350 64.12 -14.70 -36.74
C LYS A 350 64.52 -14.96 -35.26
N CYS A 351 64.09 -16.17 -34.88
CA CYS A 351 64.86 -17.21 -34.23
C CYS A 351 65.21 -17.09 -32.74
N SER A 352 64.56 -18.01 -32.02
CA SER A 352 65.21 -19.02 -31.18
C SER A 352 65.90 -18.53 -29.90
N SER A 353 65.12 -18.66 -28.83
CA SER A 353 65.43 -19.53 -27.69
C SER A 353 66.63 -19.18 -26.81
N TYR A 354 66.32 -19.18 -25.51
CA TYR A 354 67.17 -19.37 -24.34
C TYR A 354 67.33 -18.16 -23.41
N LEU A 355 66.78 -18.38 -22.21
CA LEU A 355 67.23 -17.95 -20.89
C LEU A 355 67.07 -16.45 -20.56
N SER A 356 66.02 -16.09 -19.82
CA SER A 356 65.93 -16.19 -18.34
C SER A 356 66.90 -15.25 -17.62
N VAL A 357 66.58 -13.95 -17.54
CA VAL A 357 67.05 -13.07 -16.45
C VAL A 357 66.04 -11.95 -16.12
N LEU A 358 64.99 -11.71 -16.89
CA LEU A 358 64.03 -10.62 -16.61
C LEU A 358 62.59 -11.12 -16.43
N GLN A 359 62.38 -11.97 -15.42
CA GLN A 359 61.04 -12.40 -15.04
C GLN A 359 60.80 -12.38 -13.52
N ASP A 360 61.50 -11.51 -12.78
CA ASP A 360 61.35 -11.38 -11.31
C ASP A 360 61.12 -9.96 -10.79
N THR A 361 60.81 -8.96 -11.63
CA THR A 361 60.66 -7.57 -11.14
C THR A 361 59.38 -6.83 -11.56
N MET A 362 58.30 -7.51 -11.99
CA MET A 362 57.02 -6.83 -12.29
C MET A 362 55.76 -7.60 -11.85
N LEU A 363 55.80 -8.35 -10.74
CA LEU A 363 54.59 -8.95 -10.14
C LEU A 363 54.44 -8.71 -8.63
N ILE A 364 55.16 -7.72 -8.09
CA ILE A 364 54.97 -7.27 -6.71
C ILE A 364 54.46 -5.85 -6.83
N TYR A 365 53.17 -5.60 -6.64
CA TYR A 365 52.54 -4.31 -6.23
C TYR A 365 51.00 -4.26 -6.33
N PRO A 366 50.22 -5.36 -6.55
CA PRO A 366 48.79 -5.34 -6.21
C PRO A 366 48.55 -5.70 -4.73
N TRP A 367 49.32 -6.66 -4.20
CA TRP A 367 49.14 -7.17 -2.83
C TRP A 367 49.60 -6.19 -1.75
N LEU A 368 50.61 -5.37 -2.01
CA LEU A 368 51.08 -4.36 -1.03
C LEU A 368 50.09 -3.19 -0.91
N ILE A 369 49.40 -2.81 -1.99
CA ILE A 369 48.33 -1.79 -1.95
C ILE A 369 47.09 -2.35 -1.27
N TRP A 370 46.78 -3.63 -1.51
CA TRP A 370 45.69 -4.33 -0.83
C TRP A 370 45.97 -4.53 0.67
N ALA A 371 47.21 -4.86 1.04
CA ALA A 371 47.65 -5.00 2.44
C ALA A 371 47.78 -3.64 3.15
N PHE A 372 48.23 -2.57 2.48
CA PHE A 372 48.21 -1.21 3.03
C PHE A 372 46.77 -0.69 3.19
N SER A 373 45.86 -1.06 2.30
CA SER A 373 44.44 -0.71 2.44
C SER A 373 43.81 -1.43 3.63
N PHE A 374 44.16 -2.70 3.88
CA PHE A 374 43.73 -3.44 5.06
C PHE A 374 44.31 -2.88 6.37
N LEU A 375 45.60 -2.50 6.38
CA LEU A 375 46.24 -1.89 7.55
C LEU A 375 45.79 -0.45 7.84
N VAL A 376 45.27 0.28 6.84
CA VAL A 376 44.69 1.63 7.03
C VAL A 376 43.18 1.56 7.37
N TYR A 377 42.49 0.48 7.00
CA TYR A 377 41.09 0.26 7.41
C TYR A 377 40.94 -0.25 8.84
N ASP A 378 41.96 -0.91 9.40
CA ASP A 378 41.96 -1.40 10.78
C ASP A 378 42.22 -0.28 11.83
N ALA A 379 42.27 0.98 11.39
CA ALA A 379 42.44 2.16 12.24
C ALA A 379 41.17 2.99 12.44
N ARG A 380 40.01 2.59 11.88
CA ARG A 380 38.71 3.20 12.20
C ARG A 380 37.85 2.17 12.92
N GLY A 381 37.53 2.47 14.17
CA GLY A 381 36.85 1.56 15.10
C GLY A 381 35.60 0.89 14.53
N PHE A 382 35.34 -0.31 15.06
CA PHE A 382 34.22 -1.20 14.78
C PHE A 382 32.87 -0.47 14.92
N VAL A 383 32.30 -0.02 13.81
CA VAL A 383 30.96 0.58 13.76
C VAL A 383 30.04 -0.38 12.99
N PRO A 384 28.90 -0.80 13.55
CA PRO A 384 27.97 -1.69 12.86
C PRO A 384 27.39 -1.01 11.61
N MET A 385 27.65 -1.59 10.43
CA MET A 385 27.05 -1.15 9.16
C MET A 385 25.98 -2.15 8.71
N PRO A 386 24.70 -1.77 8.65
CA PRO A 386 23.64 -2.67 8.23
C PRO A 386 23.68 -2.91 6.72
N ILE A 387 23.39 -4.14 6.30
CA ILE A 387 23.30 -4.54 4.88
C ILE A 387 21.88 -4.29 4.36
N ASP A 388 20.86 -4.64 5.15
CA ASP A 388 19.45 -4.50 4.82
C ASP A 388 18.71 -3.68 5.88
N GLY A 389 17.87 -2.74 5.43
CA GLY A 389 17.03 -1.92 6.29
C GLY A 389 15.68 -2.60 6.55
N PRO A 390 14.80 -1.96 7.34
CA PRO A 390 13.43 -2.43 7.52
C PRO A 390 12.75 -2.57 6.15
N ALA A 391 12.05 -3.69 5.92
CA ALA A 391 11.43 -4.02 4.63
C ALA A 391 12.38 -3.96 3.40
N GLY A 392 13.70 -4.14 3.60
CA GLY A 392 14.70 -4.05 2.53
C GLY A 392 15.00 -2.62 2.07
N SER A 393 14.56 -1.61 2.82
CA SER A 393 14.81 -0.20 2.49
C SER A 393 16.28 0.19 2.60
N SER A 394 16.65 1.27 1.89
CA SER A 394 17.97 1.90 1.99
C SER A 394 17.83 3.42 1.99
N PHE A 395 18.85 4.13 2.45
CA PHE A 395 18.82 5.58 2.62
C PHE A 395 19.91 6.27 1.82
N THR A 396 19.59 7.45 1.28
CA THR A 396 20.54 8.31 0.60
C THR A 396 20.46 9.72 1.16
N ARG A 397 21.60 10.31 1.55
CA ARG A 397 21.62 11.70 2.02
C ARG A 397 21.29 12.65 0.88
N VAL A 398 20.25 13.47 1.05
CA VAL A 398 19.83 14.51 0.10
C VAL A 398 20.59 15.80 0.35
N ALA A 399 20.60 16.25 1.61
CA ALA A 399 21.19 17.52 2.01
C ALA A 399 21.68 17.47 3.47
N ALA A 400 22.59 18.38 3.81
CA ALA A 400 23.07 18.58 5.17
C ALA A 400 23.38 20.07 5.41
N TRP A 401 22.97 20.57 6.56
CA TRP A 401 23.15 21.96 6.99
C TRP A 401 23.94 21.99 8.30
N ALA A 402 25.14 22.56 8.24
CA ALA A 402 25.99 22.74 9.42
C ALA A 402 25.59 23.98 10.22
N GLY A 403 25.58 23.86 11.54
CA GLY A 403 25.21 24.94 12.46
C GLY A 403 23.71 25.24 12.49
N VAL A 404 22.89 24.28 12.09
CA VAL A 404 21.42 24.38 11.99
C VAL A 404 20.80 23.25 12.81
N ASP A 405 19.71 23.56 13.51
CA ASP A 405 19.03 22.67 14.45
C ASP A 405 17.52 22.62 14.16
N LEU A 406 16.91 21.43 14.14
CA LEU A 406 15.54 21.22 13.68
C LEU A 406 14.51 21.54 14.77
N GLY A 407 13.50 22.37 14.45
CA GLY A 407 12.52 22.89 15.40
C GLY A 407 11.09 22.41 15.18
N ALA A 408 10.55 22.56 13.98
CA ALA A 408 9.15 22.24 13.66
C ALA A 408 8.94 21.98 12.16
N PHE A 409 7.75 21.49 11.80
CA PHE A 409 7.31 21.30 10.41
C PHE A 409 6.03 22.09 10.14
N VAL A 410 6.01 22.84 9.03
CA VAL A 410 4.86 23.64 8.57
C VAL A 410 5.09 24.00 7.10
N ASP A 411 4.03 24.20 6.33
CA ASP A 411 4.09 24.76 4.97
C ASP A 411 4.02 26.30 5.05
N VAL A 412 5.17 26.98 4.96
CA VAL A 412 5.30 28.42 5.22
C VAL A 412 4.75 29.26 4.07
N ASN A 413 4.78 28.74 2.85
CA ASN A 413 4.31 29.45 1.65
C ASN A 413 2.93 28.97 1.16
N SER A 414 2.31 28.03 1.89
CA SER A 414 1.04 27.39 1.55
C SER A 414 1.03 26.78 0.14
N ASP A 415 2.14 26.15 -0.28
CA ASP A 415 2.26 25.50 -1.60
C ASP A 415 1.87 24.01 -1.62
N ARG A 416 1.47 23.48 -0.45
CA ARG A 416 1.12 22.10 -0.08
C ARG A 416 2.31 21.20 0.21
N ARG A 417 3.54 21.71 0.14
CA ARG A 417 4.75 20.98 0.53
C ARG A 417 5.12 21.37 1.95
N THR A 418 5.47 20.37 2.76
CA THR A 418 5.85 20.66 4.14
C THR A 418 7.29 21.21 4.17
N ASP A 419 7.51 22.33 4.86
CA ASP A 419 8.83 22.90 5.09
C ASP A 419 9.36 22.56 6.48
N ALA A 420 10.67 22.73 6.69
CA ALA A 420 11.30 22.53 7.99
C ALA A 420 11.76 23.85 8.61
N VAL A 421 11.25 24.15 9.81
CA VAL A 421 11.66 25.32 10.60
C VAL A 421 12.87 24.95 11.42
N VAL A 422 13.93 25.76 11.30
CA VAL A 422 15.23 25.47 11.89
C VAL A 422 15.83 26.68 12.61
N LEU A 423 16.49 26.42 13.74
CA LEU A 423 17.27 27.39 14.49
C LEU A 423 18.70 27.42 13.98
N LYS A 424 19.26 28.62 13.81
CA LYS A 424 20.69 28.84 13.59
C LYS A 424 21.31 29.51 14.83
N PRO A 425 21.88 28.75 15.79
CA PRO A 425 22.31 29.29 17.08
C PRO A 425 23.44 30.33 16.99
N SER A 426 24.26 30.28 15.95
CA SER A 426 25.38 31.23 15.75
C SER A 426 24.93 32.68 15.55
N VAL A 427 23.69 32.89 15.08
CA VAL A 427 23.13 34.21 14.78
C VAL A 427 21.80 34.47 15.48
N ASN A 428 21.31 33.53 16.31
CA ASN A 428 20.02 33.59 16.99
C ASN A 428 18.86 33.98 16.05
N LYS A 429 18.74 33.26 14.93
CA LYS A 429 17.63 33.45 13.98
C LYS A 429 16.95 32.13 13.65
N LEU A 430 15.66 32.21 13.35
CA LEU A 430 14.89 31.12 12.77
C LEU A 430 14.85 31.25 11.24
N TYR A 431 14.96 30.11 10.58
CA TYR A 431 14.87 29.97 9.13
C TYR A 431 13.85 28.88 8.79
N ALA A 432 13.27 28.98 7.60
CA ALA A 432 12.57 27.89 6.95
C ALA A 432 13.49 27.29 5.87
N LEU A 433 13.64 25.97 5.89
CA LEU A 433 14.14 25.20 4.78
C LEU A 433 12.94 24.89 3.89
N MET A 434 12.75 25.70 2.85
CA MET A 434 11.64 25.59 1.91
C MET A 434 11.83 24.36 1.02
N ALA A 435 10.84 23.47 0.99
CA ALA A 435 10.85 22.31 0.12
C ALA A 435 10.87 22.75 -1.36
N PRO A 436 11.72 22.14 -2.21
CA PRO A 436 11.81 22.54 -3.60
C PRO A 436 10.52 22.21 -4.34
N THR A 437 10.11 23.09 -5.24
CA THR A 437 8.96 22.88 -6.13
C THR A 437 9.40 22.25 -7.44
N ALA A 438 8.44 21.74 -8.24
CA ALA A 438 8.72 21.25 -9.60
C ALA A 438 9.33 22.31 -10.54
N LYS A 439 9.26 23.61 -10.17
CA LYS A 439 9.88 24.71 -10.92
C LYS A 439 11.34 24.93 -10.54
N ASP A 440 11.79 24.39 -9.40
CA ASP A 440 13.14 24.58 -8.90
C ASP A 440 14.09 23.59 -9.57
N THR A 441 14.86 24.08 -10.55
CA THR A 441 15.76 23.26 -11.39
C THR A 441 16.87 22.55 -10.62
N ASN A 442 17.17 23.00 -9.41
CA ASN A 442 18.29 22.50 -8.61
C ASN A 442 17.87 21.42 -7.61
N GLY A 443 16.56 21.24 -7.36
CA GLY A 443 16.04 20.25 -6.40
C GLY A 443 16.64 20.37 -5.00
N GLN A 444 17.02 21.57 -4.58
CA GLN A 444 17.61 21.85 -3.27
C GLN A 444 16.68 22.75 -2.47
N PHE A 445 16.63 22.54 -1.16
CA PHE A 445 15.90 23.43 -0.26
C PHE A 445 16.46 24.85 -0.34
N ASN A 446 15.56 25.81 -0.40
CA ASN A 446 15.92 27.21 -0.25
C ASN A 446 15.83 27.61 1.23
N GLN A 447 16.89 28.20 1.77
CA GLN A 447 16.88 28.66 3.15
C GLN A 447 16.37 30.11 3.21
N VAL A 448 15.20 30.32 3.82
CA VAL A 448 14.55 31.62 3.97
C VAL A 448 14.61 32.05 5.43
N GLU A 449 15.05 33.29 5.69
CA GLU A 449 15.02 33.86 7.04
C GLU A 449 13.58 34.16 7.44
N LEU A 450 13.14 33.68 8.60
CA LEU A 450 11.82 33.97 9.16
C LEU A 450 11.88 35.26 9.99
N PHE A 451 12.59 35.21 11.12
CA PHE A 451 12.77 36.35 12.01
C PHE A 451 13.98 36.14 12.95
N SER A 452 14.41 37.24 13.56
CA SER A 452 15.50 37.25 14.55
C SER A 452 14.93 37.06 15.96
N LEU A 453 15.66 36.31 16.78
CA LEU A 453 15.31 36.05 18.18
C LEU A 453 16.04 37.04 19.10
N ASP A 454 15.52 37.20 20.31
CA ASP A 454 16.23 37.91 21.38
C ASP A 454 17.57 37.21 21.67
N SER A 455 18.67 37.97 21.61
CA SER A 455 20.01 37.44 21.84
C SER A 455 20.31 37.09 23.30
N GLU A 456 19.55 37.64 24.25
CA GLU A 456 19.78 37.42 25.68
C GLU A 456 19.12 36.14 26.19
N LYS A 457 18.15 35.58 25.45
CA LYS A 457 17.36 34.42 25.86
C LYS A 457 17.73 33.16 25.06
N LYS A 458 17.93 32.03 25.74
CA LYS A 458 18.21 30.74 25.08
C LYS A 458 16.91 30.05 24.67
N LEU A 459 16.66 29.91 23.37
CA LEU A 459 15.49 29.19 22.85
C LEU A 459 15.59 27.67 23.13
N LEU A 460 14.49 27.07 23.57
CA LEU A 460 14.38 25.64 23.93
C LEU A 460 13.43 24.86 23.02
N SER A 461 12.32 25.47 22.57
CA SER A 461 11.34 24.80 21.70
C SER A 461 10.64 25.81 20.81
N VAL A 462 10.16 25.34 19.66
CA VAL A 462 9.27 26.06 18.75
C VAL A 462 8.08 25.16 18.44
N ALA A 463 6.88 25.71 18.53
CA ALA A 463 5.67 25.09 18.00
C ALA A 463 4.98 26.07 17.05
N VAL A 464 4.24 25.56 16.07
CA VAL A 464 3.64 26.36 15.01
C VAL A 464 2.13 26.12 15.00
N ALA A 465 1.34 27.19 14.98
CA ALA A 465 -0.13 27.14 14.95
C ALA A 465 -0.68 28.51 14.50
N ASP A 466 -1.99 28.69 14.38
CA ASP A 466 -2.62 30.01 14.19
C ASP A 466 -3.23 30.48 15.52
N PHE A 467 -2.55 31.42 16.19
CA PHE A 467 -2.97 31.93 17.50
C PHE A 467 -3.88 33.15 17.40
N ASN A 468 -3.80 33.89 16.29
CA ASN A 468 -4.52 35.15 16.13
C ASN A 468 -5.73 35.07 15.17
N ALA A 469 -6.06 33.87 14.67
CA ALA A 469 -7.15 33.60 13.74
C ALA A 469 -7.01 34.31 12.38
N ASP A 470 -5.78 34.53 11.90
CA ASP A 470 -5.50 35.12 10.59
C ASP A 470 -5.13 34.09 9.51
N SER A 471 -5.27 32.79 9.81
CA SER A 471 -4.96 31.69 8.90
C SER A 471 -3.53 31.72 8.37
N LYS A 472 -2.58 32.20 9.16
CA LYS A 472 -1.15 32.10 8.90
C LYS A 472 -0.46 31.36 10.04
N GLU A 473 0.73 30.88 9.73
CA GLU A 473 1.63 30.25 10.69
C GLU A 473 2.15 31.28 11.69
N ASP A 474 1.82 31.12 12.96
CA ASP A 474 2.41 31.83 14.08
C ASP A 474 3.31 30.87 14.88
N TYR A 475 4.28 31.43 15.60
CA TYR A 475 5.35 30.64 16.22
C TYR A 475 5.35 30.84 17.74
N LEU A 476 5.04 29.78 18.47
CA LEU A 476 5.19 29.70 19.91
C LEU A 476 6.67 29.44 20.24
N LEU A 477 7.30 30.37 20.95
CA LEU A 477 8.70 30.35 21.33
C LEU A 477 8.83 30.10 22.83
N VAL A 478 9.54 29.04 23.20
CA VAL A 478 9.78 28.70 24.60
C VAL A 478 11.26 28.91 24.91
N TYR A 479 11.57 29.84 25.81
CA TYR A 479 12.92 30.18 26.21
C TYR A 479 13.26 29.64 27.61
N SER A 480 14.57 29.48 27.85
CA SER A 480 15.11 29.14 29.17
C SER A 480 15.13 30.38 30.06
N GLY A 481 14.45 30.31 31.22
CA GLY A 481 14.48 31.33 32.27
C GLY A 481 14.73 30.72 33.66
N SER A 482 14.25 31.40 34.71
CA SER A 482 14.05 30.79 36.04
C SER A 482 13.11 29.60 35.95
N GLU A 483 12.06 29.76 35.13
CA GLU A 483 11.14 28.73 34.67
C GLU A 483 11.20 28.69 33.13
N TYR A 484 10.06 28.62 32.43
CA TYR A 484 9.96 28.69 30.97
C TYR A 484 9.27 29.99 30.54
N HIS A 485 10.02 30.86 29.90
CA HIS A 485 9.50 32.11 29.35
C HIS A 485 8.86 31.86 27.97
N VAL A 486 7.61 32.27 27.79
CA VAL A 486 6.82 31.94 26.59
C VAL A 486 6.39 33.20 25.85
N GLU A 487 6.72 33.24 24.57
CA GLU A 487 6.36 34.30 23.63
C GLU A 487 5.68 33.69 22.40
N VAL A 488 4.82 34.45 21.72
CA VAL A 488 4.27 34.09 20.41
C VAL A 488 4.69 35.15 19.40
N TRP A 489 5.35 34.74 18.33
CA TRP A 489 5.61 35.60 17.18
C TRP A 489 4.50 35.45 16.15
N LEU A 490 3.79 36.55 15.89
CA LEU A 490 2.65 36.62 14.99
C LEU A 490 3.10 37.05 13.59
N SER A 491 3.08 36.14 12.63
CA SER A 491 3.60 36.37 11.27
C SER A 491 2.81 37.41 10.50
N GLY A 492 1.49 37.42 10.66
CA GLY A 492 0.63 38.37 9.96
C GLY A 492 0.89 39.84 10.31
N THR A 493 1.40 40.12 11.51
CA THR A 493 1.67 41.48 12.00
C THR A 493 3.15 41.76 12.28
N ASN A 494 4.03 40.75 12.16
CA ASN A 494 5.43 40.79 12.55
C ASN A 494 5.62 41.31 13.98
N LYS A 495 4.77 40.85 14.92
CA LYS A 495 4.82 41.25 16.32
C LYS A 495 5.04 40.06 17.23
N THR A 496 5.90 40.24 18.22
CA THR A 496 6.03 39.31 19.33
C THR A 496 5.08 39.72 20.45
N VAL A 497 4.33 38.76 20.98
CA VAL A 497 3.44 38.92 22.13
C VAL A 497 3.98 38.05 23.27
N GLU A 498 4.28 38.66 24.40
CA GLU A 498 4.67 37.94 25.62
C GLU A 498 3.42 37.29 26.23
N VAL A 499 3.48 35.97 26.45
CA VAL A 499 2.38 35.21 27.08
C VAL A 499 2.57 35.17 28.59
N GLY A 500 3.80 34.90 29.03
CA GLY A 500 4.19 34.88 30.43
C GLY A 500 5.18 33.75 30.75
N GLU A 501 5.34 33.51 32.05
CA GLU A 501 6.26 32.51 32.60
C GLU A 501 5.48 31.27 33.06
N PHE A 502 6.01 30.09 32.73
CA PHE A 502 5.39 28.80 32.99
C PHE A 502 6.37 27.85 33.67
N LYS A 503 5.90 27.06 34.64
CA LYS A 503 6.72 26.06 35.37
C LYS A 503 7.13 24.87 34.51
N SER A 504 6.42 24.64 33.42
CA SER A 504 6.70 23.58 32.46
C SER A 504 6.48 24.07 31.05
N GLN A 505 7.00 23.35 30.04
CA GLN A 505 6.71 23.67 28.65
C GLN A 505 5.19 23.62 28.42
N PRO A 506 4.59 24.66 27.82
CA PRO A 506 3.15 24.70 27.60
C PRO A 506 2.71 23.78 26.45
N LEU A 507 1.44 23.42 26.47
CA LEU A 507 0.77 22.65 25.43
C LEU A 507 -0.06 23.58 24.54
N VAL A 508 0.06 23.42 23.22
CA VAL A 508 -0.86 24.01 22.24
C VAL A 508 -2.06 23.07 22.06
N CYS A 509 -3.26 23.63 22.10
CA CYS A 509 -4.52 22.90 21.93
C CYS A 509 -5.60 23.81 21.31
N ASP A 510 -6.80 23.28 21.06
CA ASP A 510 -8.01 24.05 20.76
C ASP A 510 -9.05 23.66 21.80
N ALA A 511 -9.01 24.33 22.95
CA ALA A 511 -9.75 23.93 24.14
C ALA A 511 -11.22 24.34 24.08
N ASN A 512 -11.54 25.43 23.38
CA ASN A 512 -12.90 25.94 23.21
C ASN A 512 -13.56 25.47 21.89
N ALA A 513 -12.86 24.69 21.07
CA ALA A 513 -13.31 24.16 19.78
C ALA A 513 -13.72 25.28 18.80
N ASP A 514 -12.90 26.33 18.67
CA ASP A 514 -13.11 27.44 17.75
C ASP A 514 -12.17 27.42 16.51
N MET A 515 -11.36 26.37 16.38
CA MET A 515 -10.34 26.17 15.33
C MET A 515 -9.12 27.09 15.43
N VAL A 516 -9.02 27.91 16.48
CA VAL A 516 -7.87 28.76 16.77
C VAL A 516 -7.02 28.10 17.85
N ALA A 517 -5.71 28.28 17.79
CA ALA A 517 -4.80 27.69 18.75
C ALA A 517 -4.84 28.44 20.11
N ASP A 518 -4.95 27.66 21.17
CA ASP A 518 -4.87 28.05 22.57
C ASP A 518 -3.56 27.56 23.21
N ILE A 519 -3.19 28.18 24.34
CA ILE A 519 -2.02 27.76 25.12
C ILE A 519 -2.47 27.32 26.51
N TYR A 520 -2.23 26.05 26.84
CA TYR A 520 -2.43 25.47 28.16
C TYR A 520 -1.10 25.33 28.92
N GLY A 521 -1.08 25.69 30.21
CA GLY A 521 0.09 25.43 31.06
C GLY A 521 -0.12 25.78 32.53
N GLU A 522 0.93 25.59 33.33
CA GLU A 522 0.98 26.00 34.75
C GLU A 522 1.86 27.24 34.89
N ASP A 523 1.29 28.34 35.41
CA ASP A 523 1.99 29.60 35.61
C ASP A 523 2.89 29.60 36.87
N GLU A 524 3.67 30.66 37.07
CA GLU A 524 4.55 30.81 38.23
C GLU A 524 3.82 30.74 39.58
N LEU A 525 2.54 31.13 39.62
CA LEU A 525 1.69 31.06 40.81
C LEU A 525 1.13 29.65 41.05
N SER A 526 1.57 28.65 40.28
CA SER A 526 1.06 27.26 40.31
C SER A 526 -0.42 27.15 39.93
N LYS A 527 -0.94 28.10 39.14
CA LYS A 527 -2.28 28.01 38.59
C LYS A 527 -2.21 27.41 37.20
N ARG A 528 -3.10 26.46 36.94
CA ARG A 528 -3.33 25.93 35.59
C ARG A 528 -4.21 26.92 34.85
N VAL A 529 -3.76 27.33 33.66
CA VAL A 529 -4.36 28.41 32.90
C VAL A 529 -4.45 28.05 31.42
N ILE A 530 -5.47 28.59 30.77
CA ILE A 530 -5.61 28.58 29.30
C ILE A 530 -5.58 30.03 28.83
N TYR A 531 -4.72 30.31 27.85
CA TYR A 531 -4.74 31.54 27.08
C TYR A 531 -5.44 31.27 25.76
N TYR A 532 -6.61 31.87 25.58
CA TYR A 532 -7.42 31.65 24.39
C TYR A 532 -6.90 32.43 23.18
N GLY A 533 -6.86 31.74 22.05
CA GLY A 533 -6.62 32.29 20.73
C GLY A 533 -7.65 33.32 20.30
N GLY A 534 -7.38 34.02 19.20
CA GLY A 534 -8.36 34.84 18.49
C GLY A 534 -7.79 36.14 17.93
N LYS A 535 -8.65 36.91 17.23
CA LYS A 535 -8.27 38.11 16.48
C LYS A 535 -7.39 39.12 17.22
N SER A 536 -7.51 39.16 18.54
CA SER A 536 -6.61 39.91 19.43
C SER A 536 -5.97 38.93 20.40
N PHE A 537 -4.80 38.40 20.07
CA PHE A 537 -4.11 37.42 20.90
C PHE A 537 -3.30 38.04 22.05
N PRO A 538 -3.37 37.51 23.29
CA PRO A 538 -4.37 36.54 23.76
C PRO A 538 -5.74 37.22 23.97
N THR A 539 -6.83 36.54 23.59
CA THR A 539 -8.18 37.12 23.71
C THR A 539 -8.62 37.19 25.17
N THR A 540 -8.36 36.11 25.93
CA THR A 540 -8.70 36.01 27.36
C THR A 540 -7.81 34.97 28.03
N ARG A 541 -7.42 35.22 29.29
CA ARG A 541 -6.80 34.25 30.20
C ARG A 541 -7.87 33.68 31.12
N GLN A 542 -8.02 32.36 31.16
CA GLN A 542 -8.95 31.67 32.07
C GLN A 542 -8.20 30.73 33.02
N ASP A 543 -8.54 30.81 34.31
CA ASP A 543 -8.07 29.87 35.34
C ASP A 543 -8.81 28.52 35.16
N PHE A 544 -8.06 27.42 35.03
CA PHE A 544 -8.59 26.06 34.86
C PHE A 544 -8.55 25.32 36.21
N THR A 545 -9.66 25.39 36.96
CA THR A 545 -9.97 24.68 38.25
C THR A 545 -9.66 23.16 38.26
N GLU A 546 -9.37 22.51 39.41
CA GLU A 546 -8.98 21.09 39.68
C GLU A 546 -8.07 20.35 38.67
N PRO A 547 -6.81 20.01 39.10
CA PRO A 547 -6.56 18.94 40.09
C PRO A 547 -5.35 19.18 41.04
N SER A 548 -5.01 18.17 41.86
CA SER A 548 -4.24 18.25 43.12
C SER A 548 -2.71 18.38 43.05
N SER A 549 -2.08 18.41 41.86
CA SER A 549 -0.61 18.27 41.71
C SER A 549 0.01 19.11 40.58
N GLN A 550 1.33 19.37 40.65
CA GLN A 550 2.08 20.18 39.68
C GLN A 550 2.32 19.43 38.36
N LEU A 551 2.43 20.15 37.26
CA LEU A 551 2.76 19.60 35.94
C LEU A 551 4.24 19.23 35.85
N PHE A 552 4.53 18.08 35.25
CA PHE A 552 5.91 17.63 35.00
C PHE A 552 6.42 18.05 33.60
N GLY A 553 5.55 18.58 32.74
CA GLY A 553 5.89 19.17 31.44
C GLY A 553 5.75 18.29 30.21
N ASN A 554 5.30 17.04 30.37
CA ASN A 554 4.89 16.19 29.25
C ASN A 554 3.36 16.20 29.16
N ALA A 555 2.84 16.62 28.02
CA ALA A 555 1.41 16.83 27.82
C ALA A 555 1.02 16.56 26.37
N GLY A 556 -0.24 16.20 26.16
CA GLY A 556 -0.81 16.03 24.83
C GLY A 556 -2.29 16.35 24.74
N PHE A 557 -2.71 16.70 23.53
CA PHE A 557 -4.09 16.97 23.14
C PHE A 557 -4.44 16.06 21.95
N ALA A 558 -5.09 14.94 22.24
CA ALA A 558 -5.33 13.89 21.24
C ALA A 558 -6.63 13.14 21.52
N SER A 559 -7.30 12.68 20.47
CA SER A 559 -8.40 11.75 20.56
C SER A 559 -7.93 10.41 21.14
N LEU A 560 -8.68 9.85 22.07
CA LEU A 560 -8.36 8.57 22.73
C LEU A 560 -9.46 7.54 22.48
N GLY A 561 -9.06 6.29 22.26
CA GLY A 561 -9.98 5.20 21.96
C GLY A 561 -10.81 5.50 20.70
N THR A 562 -12.13 5.41 20.84
CA THR A 562 -13.14 5.70 19.80
C THR A 562 -13.53 7.17 19.73
N SER A 563 -13.23 7.99 20.74
CA SER A 563 -13.69 9.38 20.85
C SER A 563 -13.23 10.23 19.66
N MET A 564 -14.17 10.93 19.00
CA MET A 564 -13.83 11.88 17.93
C MET A 564 -13.27 13.19 18.49
N ASN A 565 -13.64 13.56 19.71
CA ASN A 565 -13.11 14.75 20.37
C ASN A 565 -11.79 14.43 21.08
N PRO A 566 -10.83 15.36 21.03
CA PRO A 566 -9.56 15.21 21.75
C PRO A 566 -9.73 15.33 23.26
N SER A 567 -8.87 14.62 23.98
CA SER A 567 -8.70 14.73 25.43
C SER A 567 -7.39 15.44 25.74
N LEU A 568 -7.37 16.19 26.84
CA LEU A 568 -6.16 16.75 27.42
C LEU A 568 -5.53 15.72 28.36
N VAL A 569 -4.29 15.32 28.07
CA VAL A 569 -3.55 14.28 28.78
C VAL A 569 -2.28 14.89 29.37
N LEU A 570 -2.15 14.86 30.70
CA LEU A 570 -1.12 15.59 31.42
C LEU A 570 -0.32 14.67 32.35
N LEU A 571 1.01 14.76 32.30
CA LEU A 571 1.89 14.12 33.28
C LEU A 571 2.09 15.02 34.50
N THR A 572 1.84 14.50 35.69
CA THR A 572 2.01 15.24 36.95
C THR A 572 3.23 14.81 37.75
N SER A 573 3.68 15.70 38.63
CA SER A 573 4.81 15.48 39.55
C SER A 573 4.57 14.32 40.53
N ASN A 574 3.30 13.97 40.78
CA ASN A 574 2.91 12.90 41.70
C ASN A 574 2.88 11.52 41.02
N ASN A 575 3.53 11.36 39.87
CA ASN A 575 3.60 10.11 39.11
C ASN A 575 2.22 9.61 38.66
N ASN A 576 1.33 10.53 38.27
CA ASN A 576 0.02 10.23 37.71
C ASN A 576 -0.14 10.89 36.33
N ILE A 577 -1.02 10.32 35.51
CA ILE A 577 -1.54 10.92 34.29
C ILE A 577 -2.97 11.37 34.55
N GLU A 578 -3.23 12.65 34.31
CA GLU A 578 -4.55 13.23 34.36
C GLU A 578 -5.12 13.30 32.94
N VAL A 579 -6.33 12.77 32.76
CA VAL A 579 -7.05 12.80 31.47
C VAL A 579 -8.33 13.59 31.65
N PHE A 580 -8.45 14.70 30.92
CA PHE A 580 -9.66 15.51 30.84
C PHE A 580 -10.32 15.27 29.49
N SER A 581 -11.56 14.79 29.51
CA SER A 581 -12.39 14.63 28.31
C SER A 581 -13.35 15.81 28.17
N ASP A 582 -13.75 16.11 26.93
CA ASP A 582 -14.77 17.13 26.61
C ASP A 582 -14.51 18.53 27.20
N LEU A 583 -13.33 19.10 26.89
CA LEU A 583 -12.88 20.41 27.39
C LEU A 583 -13.78 21.60 26.98
N ALA A 584 -14.43 21.52 25.82
CA ALA A 584 -15.17 22.63 25.22
C ALA A 584 -16.58 22.80 25.84
N VAL A 585 -16.65 23.08 27.14
CA VAL A 585 -17.92 23.36 27.83
C VAL A 585 -18.37 24.79 27.50
N ALA A 586 -19.51 24.92 26.83
CA ALA A 586 -20.10 26.20 26.47
C ALA A 586 -20.46 27.01 27.74
N ASN A 587 -19.87 28.20 27.85
CA ASN A 587 -20.34 29.33 28.67
C ASN A 587 -20.94 28.94 30.04
N ASN A 588 -20.07 28.87 31.04
CA ASN A 588 -20.33 28.76 32.50
C ASN A 588 -20.24 27.35 33.15
N ILE A 589 -19.28 27.31 34.10
CA ILE A 589 -19.33 26.65 35.43
C ILE A 589 -18.80 25.21 35.54
N GLU A 590 -17.96 25.04 36.57
CA GLU A 590 -17.31 23.85 37.11
C GLU A 590 -16.20 23.22 36.26
N SER A 591 -15.04 23.11 36.89
CA SER A 591 -13.86 22.48 36.33
C SER A 591 -14.13 21.06 35.82
N PRO A 592 -13.67 20.71 34.60
CA PRO A 592 -13.85 19.36 34.09
C PRO A 592 -13.14 18.36 35.03
N LYS A 593 -13.83 17.27 35.40
CA LYS A 593 -13.27 16.26 36.29
C LYS A 593 -12.19 15.47 35.56
N ALA A 594 -10.97 15.48 36.08
CA ALA A 594 -9.88 14.65 35.60
C ALA A 594 -10.07 13.18 36.00
N LYS A 595 -9.82 12.27 35.06
CA LYS A 595 -9.53 10.88 35.40
C LYS A 595 -8.04 10.76 35.73
N ASN A 596 -7.73 10.30 36.94
CA ASN A 596 -6.37 10.05 37.36
C ASN A 596 -5.98 8.59 37.09
N ILE A 597 -4.88 8.39 36.38
CA ILE A 597 -4.33 7.08 36.02
C ILE A 597 -2.91 7.03 36.60
N ALA A 598 -2.61 6.03 37.42
CA ALA A 598 -1.26 5.86 37.95
C ALA A 598 -0.29 5.51 36.82
N LEU A 599 0.98 5.93 36.94
CA LEU A 599 2.02 5.47 36.03
C LEU A 599 2.24 3.94 36.12
N PRO A 600 2.86 3.31 35.10
CA PRO A 600 3.22 1.90 35.16
C PRO A 600 4.06 1.57 36.41
N PRO A 601 4.01 0.31 36.92
CA PRO A 601 4.78 -0.09 38.08
C PRO A 601 6.27 0.23 37.94
N ASP A 602 6.86 0.77 39.01
CA ASP A 602 8.28 1.16 39.11
C ASP A 602 8.75 2.25 38.12
N VAL A 603 7.84 3.03 37.52
CA VAL A 603 8.17 4.17 36.65
C VAL A 603 7.91 5.50 37.35
N LYS A 604 8.87 6.43 37.26
CA LYS A 604 8.71 7.82 37.74
C LYS A 604 8.53 8.79 36.57
N ALA A 605 7.88 9.92 36.81
CA ALA A 605 7.63 10.94 35.79
C ALA A 605 8.90 11.41 35.04
N GLY A 606 10.04 11.49 35.73
CA GLY A 606 11.33 11.89 35.14
C GLY A 606 12.05 10.84 34.30
N GLU A 607 11.48 9.65 34.19
CA GLU A 607 12.07 8.49 33.49
C GLU A 607 11.31 8.15 32.19
N ILE A 608 10.46 9.06 31.71
CA ILE A 608 9.54 8.85 30.59
C ILE A 608 9.96 9.73 29.40
N GLY A 609 9.96 9.15 28.20
CA GLY A 609 10.01 9.90 26.94
C GLY A 609 8.74 10.73 26.72
N LYS A 610 8.69 11.51 25.63
CA LYS A 610 7.49 12.26 25.26
C LYS A 610 6.29 11.34 24.98
N PHE A 611 5.07 11.84 25.18
CA PHE A 611 3.85 11.09 24.86
C PHE A 611 3.73 10.83 23.35
N VAL A 612 3.34 9.61 23.00
CA VAL A 612 3.10 9.18 21.61
C VAL A 612 1.68 8.63 21.51
N PHE A 613 0.86 9.23 20.65
CA PHE A 613 -0.52 8.81 20.43
C PHE A 613 -0.65 8.17 19.05
N GLY A 614 -1.15 6.93 18.99
CA GLY A 614 -1.33 6.22 17.72
C GLY A 614 -2.16 4.96 17.87
N ASP A 615 -2.63 4.42 16.74
CA ASP A 615 -3.28 3.12 16.66
C ASP A 615 -2.28 2.05 16.20
N PHE A 616 -1.61 1.42 17.16
CA PHE A 616 -0.52 0.47 16.91
C PHE A 616 -0.99 -0.92 16.50
N SER A 617 -2.31 -1.18 16.50
CA SER A 617 -2.89 -2.51 16.28
C SER A 617 -3.95 -2.54 15.16
N GLN A 618 -4.06 -1.45 14.39
CA GLN A 618 -5.06 -1.31 13.32
C GLN A 618 -6.49 -1.59 13.82
N SER A 619 -6.78 -1.06 15.02
CA SER A 619 -8.01 -1.29 15.78
C SER A 619 -9.02 -0.15 15.63
N SER A 620 -8.64 0.93 14.94
CA SER A 620 -9.29 2.24 14.94
C SER A 620 -9.36 2.93 16.31
N HIS A 621 -8.60 2.46 17.31
CA HIS A 621 -8.52 3.05 18.64
C HIS A 621 -7.15 3.69 18.85
N ILE A 622 -7.13 4.99 19.12
CA ILE A 622 -5.88 5.70 19.43
C ILE A 622 -5.50 5.43 20.88
N GLN A 623 -4.27 5.00 21.11
CA GLN A 623 -3.71 4.64 22.41
C GLN A 623 -2.51 5.53 22.73
N LEU A 624 -2.20 5.66 24.03
CA LEU A 624 -0.97 6.29 24.50
C LEU A 624 0.13 5.22 24.62
N LEU A 625 1.26 5.47 23.99
CA LEU A 625 2.47 4.67 24.09
C LEU A 625 3.56 5.46 24.84
N LEU A 626 4.14 4.83 25.87
CA LEU A 626 5.17 5.41 26.73
C LEU A 626 6.47 4.60 26.66
N LEU A 627 7.55 5.27 26.26
CA LEU A 627 8.91 4.75 26.37
C LEU A 627 9.47 5.17 27.73
N THR A 628 9.92 4.22 28.53
CA THR A 628 10.46 4.49 29.87
C THR A 628 11.86 3.91 30.04
N CYS A 629 12.68 4.61 30.84
CA CYS A 629 14.04 4.20 31.21
C CYS A 629 14.17 4.20 32.73
N PRO A 630 13.80 3.10 33.41
CA PRO A 630 13.88 3.02 34.88
C PRO A 630 15.31 3.15 35.44
N SER A 631 16.33 2.91 34.61
CA SER A 631 17.74 3.09 34.98
C SER A 631 18.30 4.40 34.43
N LYS A 632 19.20 5.05 35.18
CA LYS A 632 19.83 6.32 34.78
C LYS A 632 20.59 6.26 33.45
N ASP A 633 21.10 5.07 33.10
CA ASP A 633 21.83 4.80 31.85
C ASP A 633 20.93 4.28 30.72
N CYS A 634 19.62 4.15 30.99
CA CYS A 634 18.62 3.51 30.15
C CYS A 634 19.01 2.10 29.64
N SER A 635 19.80 1.33 30.38
CA SER A 635 20.22 -0.02 29.97
C SER A 635 19.08 -1.04 29.82
N LYS A 636 17.92 -0.81 30.45
CA LYS A 636 16.74 -1.69 30.36
C LYS A 636 15.46 -0.88 30.12
N PRO A 637 15.27 -0.33 28.91
CA PRO A 637 14.06 0.44 28.62
C PRO A 637 12.85 -0.49 28.58
N LYS A 638 11.68 0.08 28.84
CA LYS A 638 10.38 -0.61 28.68
C LYS A 638 9.46 0.26 27.83
N ILE A 639 8.61 -0.38 27.02
CA ILE A 639 7.53 0.28 26.30
C ILE A 639 6.20 -0.18 26.90
N TRP A 640 5.34 0.78 27.17
CA TRP A 640 4.00 0.56 27.73
C TRP A 640 2.96 1.14 26.79
N ILE A 641 1.81 0.47 26.70
CA ILE A 641 0.66 0.94 25.93
C ILE A 641 -0.59 0.99 26.82
N SER A 642 -1.39 2.04 26.67
CA SER A 642 -2.64 2.24 27.40
C SER A 642 -3.70 2.88 26.52
N SER A 643 -4.92 2.38 26.58
CA SER A 643 -6.09 3.06 26.00
C SER A 643 -6.62 4.21 26.89
N LEU A 644 -5.98 4.44 28.05
CA LEU A 644 -6.36 5.42 29.07
C LEU A 644 -7.83 5.34 29.53
N GLY A 645 -8.45 4.18 29.28
CA GLY A 645 -9.86 3.86 29.53
C GLY A 645 -10.83 4.94 29.07
N SER A 646 -10.91 5.14 27.76
CA SER A 646 -11.96 5.91 27.08
C SER A 646 -13.34 5.52 27.64
N PHE A 647 -14.16 6.53 27.92
CA PHE A 647 -15.45 6.45 28.63
C PHE A 647 -16.58 5.80 27.79
N ASP A 648 -16.33 4.69 27.12
CA ASP A 648 -17.38 3.95 26.43
C ASP A 648 -17.98 2.91 27.39
N GLY A 649 -18.98 3.35 28.16
CA GLY A 649 -20.00 2.42 28.61
C GLY A 649 -20.66 1.79 27.38
N PHE A 650 -20.74 0.46 27.36
CA PHE A 650 -21.25 -0.42 26.28
C PHE A 650 -20.28 -0.76 25.15
N ALA A 651 -19.44 -1.78 25.38
CA ALA A 651 -19.19 -2.76 24.34
C ALA A 651 -20.47 -3.61 24.17
N PRO A 652 -21.06 -3.75 22.97
CA PRO A 652 -22.14 -4.71 22.77
C PRO A 652 -21.58 -6.12 22.97
N LEU A 653 -22.26 -6.92 23.80
CA LEU A 653 -22.01 -8.35 23.92
C LEU A 653 -22.15 -9.01 22.54
N SER A 654 -21.03 -9.31 21.89
CA SER A 654 -20.95 -10.43 20.94
C SER A 654 -20.34 -11.63 21.64
N TYR A 655 -21.14 -12.69 21.65
CA TYR A 655 -20.96 -13.99 22.29
C TYR A 655 -19.65 -14.69 21.87
N TYR A 656 -19.02 -15.40 22.81
CA TYR A 656 -17.73 -16.12 22.76
C TYR A 656 -16.43 -15.29 22.91
N THR A 657 -16.11 -14.95 24.16
CA THR A 657 -14.72 -15.03 24.63
C THR A 657 -14.71 -15.55 26.07
N SER A 658 -13.83 -16.51 26.31
CA SER A 658 -13.73 -17.33 27.52
C SER A 658 -13.47 -16.53 28.80
N ILE A 659 -13.87 -17.13 29.92
CA ILE A 659 -13.77 -16.64 31.32
C ILE A 659 -12.33 -16.27 31.76
N LEU A 660 -11.30 -16.54 30.95
CA LEU A 660 -9.92 -16.10 31.17
C LEU A 660 -9.67 -14.63 30.77
N TYR A 661 -10.59 -13.98 30.03
CA TYR A 661 -10.43 -12.59 29.59
C TYR A 661 -10.79 -11.56 30.68
N TYR A 662 -11.56 -11.96 31.70
CA TYR A 662 -12.07 -11.04 32.74
C TYR A 662 -11.03 -10.62 33.78
N SER A 663 -9.86 -11.28 33.88
CA SER A 663 -8.77 -10.82 34.75
C SER A 663 -7.85 -9.77 34.09
N PHE A 664 -7.93 -9.59 32.76
CA PHE A 664 -7.07 -8.69 31.98
C PHE A 664 -7.68 -7.32 31.68
N LEU A 665 -8.93 -7.07 32.09
CA LEU A 665 -9.66 -5.82 31.86
C LEU A 665 -9.37 -4.74 32.92
N PHE A 666 -8.47 -4.99 33.88
CA PHE A 666 -8.21 -4.10 35.01
C PHE A 666 -6.77 -3.52 35.04
N GLU A 667 -5.93 -3.81 34.05
CA GLU A 667 -4.61 -3.18 33.95
C GLU A 667 -4.67 -1.94 33.06
N ASP A 668 -4.46 -0.75 33.67
CA ASP A 668 -4.35 0.52 32.95
C ASP A 668 -3.18 0.54 31.96
N TRP A 669 -2.16 -0.31 32.15
CA TRP A 669 -0.94 -0.36 31.33
C TRP A 669 -0.59 -1.78 30.93
N LYS A 670 -0.31 -1.98 29.63
CA LYS A 670 0.19 -3.24 29.09
C LYS A 670 1.63 -3.09 28.63
N PRO A 671 2.56 -3.98 29.03
CA PRO A 671 3.92 -3.95 28.51
C PRO A 671 3.93 -4.43 27.04
N VAL A 672 4.71 -3.75 26.21
CA VAL A 672 4.93 -4.09 24.80
C VAL A 672 6.29 -4.78 24.68
N ALA A 673 6.35 -5.86 23.90
CA ALA A 673 7.60 -6.56 23.63
C ALA A 673 8.48 -5.72 22.69
N VAL A 674 9.78 -5.62 23.00
CA VAL A 674 10.74 -4.82 22.24
C VAL A 674 12.06 -5.56 22.11
N HIS A 675 12.48 -5.79 20.87
CA HIS A 675 13.75 -6.39 20.50
C HIS A 675 14.72 -5.29 20.04
N LEU A 676 15.52 -4.78 20.98
CA LEU A 676 16.45 -3.65 20.73
C LEU A 676 17.71 -4.04 19.98
N THR A 677 18.07 -5.33 20.00
CA THR A 677 19.19 -5.83 19.20
C THR A 677 18.79 -5.73 17.72
N PRO A 678 19.47 -4.91 16.92
CA PRO A 678 19.10 -4.73 15.52
C PRO A 678 19.29 -6.02 14.73
N VAL A 679 18.42 -6.26 13.74
CA VAL A 679 18.50 -7.46 12.89
C VAL A 679 19.86 -7.54 12.20
N GLY A 680 20.50 -8.71 12.27
CA GLY A 680 21.82 -8.96 11.69
C GLY A 680 23.01 -8.63 12.62
N PHE A 681 22.75 -8.26 13.87
CA PHE A 681 23.80 -7.94 14.86
C PHE A 681 23.62 -8.76 16.13
N GLU A 682 24.69 -9.38 16.63
CA GLU A 682 24.67 -10.13 17.90
C GLU A 682 25.70 -9.63 18.93
N GLU A 683 26.69 -8.83 18.51
CA GLU A 683 27.75 -8.33 19.40
C GLU A 683 27.41 -6.96 20.02
N GLY A 684 27.54 -6.84 21.35
CA GLY A 684 27.45 -5.57 22.10
C GLY A 684 26.14 -5.37 22.86
N SER A 685 26.08 -4.30 23.66
CA SER A 685 24.89 -3.94 24.42
C SER A 685 24.14 -2.80 23.73
N TRP A 686 22.85 -3.04 23.48
CA TRP A 686 21.94 -2.11 22.83
C TRP A 686 20.92 -1.58 23.83
N SER A 687 20.71 -0.27 23.84
CA SER A 687 19.69 0.38 24.67
C SER A 687 19.09 1.60 23.98
N LEU A 688 17.99 2.15 24.48
CA LEU A 688 17.51 3.46 24.02
C LEU A 688 18.50 4.54 24.47
N ALA A 689 18.65 5.59 23.66
CA ALA A 689 19.51 6.71 23.97
C ALA A 689 18.73 7.82 24.70
N SER A 690 19.25 8.22 25.87
CA SER A 690 18.83 9.45 26.53
C SER A 690 19.47 10.67 25.87
N ALA A 691 18.74 11.78 25.84
CA ALA A 691 19.27 13.06 25.37
C ALA A 691 19.62 13.99 26.55
N ALA A 692 20.49 14.97 26.30
CA ALA A 692 20.81 15.99 27.29
C ALA A 692 19.59 16.89 27.57
N SER A 693 19.33 17.18 28.85
CA SER A 693 18.20 18.00 29.27
C SER A 693 18.40 19.49 28.94
N LYS A 694 17.30 20.19 28.61
CA LYS A 694 17.25 21.64 28.30
C LYS A 694 18.13 22.09 27.12
N GLU A 695 18.31 21.24 26.12
CA GLU A 695 18.78 21.65 24.80
C GLU A 695 17.60 22.00 23.88
N PHE A 696 17.89 22.71 22.79
CA PHE A 696 16.87 23.08 21.82
C PHE A 696 16.24 21.82 21.19
N SER A 697 14.92 21.74 21.15
CA SER A 697 14.16 20.64 20.51
C SER A 697 14.52 19.24 21.02
N THR A 698 14.83 19.06 22.31
CA THR A 698 15.14 17.74 22.87
C THR A 698 14.07 17.21 23.82
N SER A 699 13.74 15.92 23.70
CA SER A 699 13.03 15.12 24.71
C SER A 699 14.01 14.38 25.63
N PHE A 700 13.52 13.74 26.70
CA PHE A 700 14.33 12.89 27.58
C PHE A 700 15.03 11.73 26.82
N LEU A 701 14.38 11.19 25.79
CA LEU A 701 14.95 10.20 24.86
C LEU A 701 15.18 10.82 23.49
N VAL A 702 16.13 10.28 22.73
CA VAL A 702 16.32 10.66 21.33
C VAL A 702 15.18 10.07 20.50
N GLY A 703 14.25 10.93 20.08
CA GLY A 703 12.94 10.52 19.56
C GLY A 703 11.91 10.26 20.69
N PRO A 704 10.89 9.42 20.49
CA PRO A 704 10.50 8.76 19.24
C PRO A 704 9.80 9.72 18.26
N SER A 705 9.90 9.47 16.97
CA SER A 705 8.97 10.04 15.97
C SER A 705 8.05 8.92 15.48
N LEU A 706 6.78 9.23 15.25
CA LEU A 706 5.74 8.25 14.88
C LEU A 706 5.47 8.35 13.38
N GLY A 707 5.39 7.20 12.71
CA GLY A 707 5.07 7.12 11.28
C GLY A 707 5.02 5.68 10.81
N ASP A 708 4.22 5.38 9.80
CA ASP A 708 4.18 4.06 9.15
C ASP A 708 5.28 4.00 8.09
N PHE A 709 6.46 3.51 8.48
CA PHE A 709 7.70 3.70 7.72
C PHE A 709 7.78 2.80 6.48
N ASP A 710 7.26 1.58 6.58
CA ASP A 710 7.20 0.65 5.45
C ASP A 710 5.82 0.58 4.80
N LEU A 711 4.90 1.45 5.22
CA LEU A 711 3.54 1.60 4.72
C LEU A 711 2.75 0.30 4.84
N ASP A 712 2.99 -0.49 5.90
CA ASP A 712 2.32 -1.77 6.12
C ASP A 712 1.00 -1.68 6.89
N GLY A 713 0.61 -0.46 7.30
CA GLY A 713 -0.60 -0.11 8.02
C GLY A 713 -0.43 -0.02 9.55
N PHE A 714 0.76 -0.35 10.06
CA PHE A 714 1.07 -0.34 11.50
C PHE A 714 2.13 0.73 11.82
N PRO A 715 1.81 1.73 12.65
CA PRO A 715 2.77 2.79 12.98
C PRO A 715 4.05 2.28 13.65
N ASP A 716 5.19 2.77 13.16
CA ASP A 716 6.56 2.53 13.62
C ASP A 716 7.12 3.72 14.42
N LEU A 717 8.29 3.53 15.04
CA LEU A 717 8.97 4.58 15.79
C LEU A 717 10.41 4.80 15.31
N ALA A 718 10.75 6.03 14.91
CA ALA A 718 12.14 6.44 14.71
C ALA A 718 12.77 6.85 16.04
N VAL A 719 13.89 6.23 16.42
CA VAL A 719 14.56 6.43 17.72
C VAL A 719 16.09 6.50 17.59
N GLY A 720 16.75 6.99 18.64
CA GLY A 720 18.19 6.81 18.82
C GLY A 720 18.50 5.55 19.65
N LEU A 721 19.33 4.66 19.13
CA LEU A 721 19.86 3.50 19.86
C LEU A 721 21.29 3.76 20.31
N LYS A 722 21.54 3.58 21.60
CA LYS A 722 22.87 3.59 22.16
C LYS A 722 23.50 2.21 22.01
N TYR A 723 24.62 2.16 21.30
CA TYR A 723 25.48 1.01 21.18
C TYR A 723 26.66 1.14 22.13
N SER A 724 26.93 0.10 22.93
CA SER A 724 28.07 0.04 23.85
C SER A 724 28.89 -1.23 23.64
N GLN A 725 30.17 -1.06 23.33
CA GLN A 725 31.15 -2.15 23.20
C GLN A 725 32.47 -1.75 23.88
N GLY A 726 32.81 -2.41 24.99
CA GLY A 726 33.95 -2.02 25.82
C GLY A 726 33.78 -0.61 26.40
N SER A 727 34.74 0.28 26.13
CA SER A 727 34.69 1.70 26.55
C SER A 727 34.01 2.63 25.54
N ASN A 728 33.73 2.16 24.32
CA ASN A 728 33.18 2.99 23.27
C ASN A 728 31.64 2.97 23.33
N THR A 729 31.05 4.16 23.32
CA THR A 729 29.59 4.34 23.25
C THR A 729 29.25 5.30 22.13
N ILE A 730 28.26 4.95 21.31
CA ILE A 730 27.78 5.75 20.19
C ILE A 730 26.25 5.68 20.13
N VAL A 731 25.59 6.76 19.72
CA VAL A 731 24.15 6.78 19.46
C VAL A 731 23.92 6.76 17.95
N LEU A 732 23.18 5.75 17.50
CA LEU A 732 22.88 5.49 16.11
C LEU A 732 21.38 5.70 15.83
N PRO A 733 21.01 6.20 14.64
CA PRO A 733 19.62 6.28 14.24
C PRO A 733 19.08 4.87 13.92
N ALA A 734 17.84 4.60 14.34
CA ALA A 734 17.19 3.33 14.13
C ALA A 734 15.68 3.50 13.96
N ILE A 735 15.05 2.51 13.32
CA ILE A 735 13.59 2.34 13.32
C ILE A 735 13.26 1.14 14.22
N LEU A 736 12.34 1.35 15.17
CA LEU A 736 11.62 0.28 15.84
C LEU A 736 10.39 -0.04 14.98
N ARG A 737 10.50 -1.10 14.19
CA ARG A 737 9.45 -1.55 13.30
C ARG A 737 8.40 -2.35 14.07
N ASN A 738 7.13 -2.00 13.92
CA ASN A 738 6.01 -2.71 14.50
C ASN A 738 5.74 -3.99 13.72
N THR A 739 5.83 -5.15 14.38
CA THR A 739 5.66 -6.47 13.75
C THR A 739 4.25 -7.04 13.95
N ALA A 740 3.29 -6.21 14.35
CA ALA A 740 1.90 -6.59 14.60
C ALA A 740 1.25 -7.32 13.41
N ARG A 741 1.57 -6.93 12.18
CA ARG A 741 1.08 -7.59 10.95
C ARG A 741 1.41 -9.09 10.92
N SER A 742 2.66 -9.45 11.22
CA SER A 742 3.11 -10.86 11.27
C SER A 742 2.69 -11.58 12.56
N ASN A 743 2.39 -10.83 13.62
CA ASN A 743 2.08 -11.35 14.96
C ASN A 743 0.57 -11.36 15.28
N GLY A 744 -0.29 -11.40 14.27
CA GLY A 744 -1.75 -11.51 14.44
C GLY A 744 -2.37 -10.31 15.17
N GLY A 745 -1.84 -9.10 14.95
CA GLY A 745 -2.30 -7.85 15.56
C GLY A 745 -1.67 -7.52 16.92
N ARG A 746 -0.79 -8.39 17.46
CA ARG A 746 -0.10 -8.12 18.73
C ARG A 746 1.05 -7.14 18.50
N VAL A 747 0.97 -5.97 19.14
CA VAL A 747 2.01 -4.93 19.09
C VAL A 747 3.33 -5.44 19.67
N GLU A 748 4.38 -5.39 18.86
CA GLU A 748 5.75 -5.76 19.20
C GLU A 748 6.70 -4.96 18.30
N PHE A 749 7.85 -4.54 18.85
CA PHE A 749 8.81 -3.73 18.11
C PHE A 749 10.13 -4.45 17.89
N GLN A 750 10.61 -4.47 16.65
CA GLN A 750 11.93 -4.96 16.29
C GLN A 750 12.82 -3.81 15.80
N ALA A 751 14.01 -3.67 16.36
CA ALA A 751 14.97 -2.65 15.96
C ALA A 751 15.65 -2.98 14.61
N TYR A 752 15.83 -1.95 13.79
CA TYR A 752 16.62 -1.97 12.56
C TYR A 752 17.51 -0.72 12.49
N LEU A 753 18.78 -0.91 12.12
CA LEU A 753 19.65 0.19 11.72
C LEU A 753 19.37 0.58 10.26
N LEU A 754 19.91 1.73 9.83
CA LEU A 754 19.56 2.38 8.57
C LEU A 754 20.71 2.28 7.55
N PRO A 755 20.64 1.40 6.53
CA PRO A 755 21.70 1.28 5.52
C PRO A 755 21.83 2.54 4.67
N GLY A 756 23.08 2.98 4.47
CA GLY A 756 23.38 4.19 3.70
C GLY A 756 23.38 5.48 4.52
N VAL A 757 23.03 5.41 5.81
CA VAL A 757 23.27 6.52 6.76
C VAL A 757 24.74 6.51 7.17
N GLU A 758 25.44 7.62 6.95
CA GLU A 758 26.85 7.75 7.34
C GLU A 758 26.97 7.79 8.87
N VAL A 759 27.76 6.87 9.42
CA VAL A 759 28.07 6.86 10.86
C VAL A 759 29.46 7.45 11.07
N ASP A 760 29.54 8.52 11.86
CA ASP A 760 30.79 9.16 12.27
C ASP A 760 30.89 9.13 13.79
N ASN A 761 31.99 8.59 14.32
CA ASN A 761 32.25 8.54 15.76
C ASN A 761 32.37 9.94 16.40
N ALA A 762 32.58 10.99 15.59
CA ALA A 762 32.59 12.38 16.05
C ALA A 762 31.19 13.02 16.14
N LEU A 763 30.15 12.33 15.65
CA LEU A 763 28.76 12.80 15.61
C LEU A 763 27.89 11.96 16.54
N ASN A 764 27.21 12.61 17.48
CA ASN A 764 26.22 11.96 18.33
C ASN A 764 24.81 12.33 17.88
N LEU A 765 23.94 11.36 17.64
CA LEU A 765 22.56 11.64 17.23
C LEU A 765 21.81 12.34 18.38
N LYS A 766 21.27 13.52 18.10
CA LYS A 766 20.51 14.35 19.04
C LYS A 766 19.00 14.19 18.84
N GLN A 767 18.55 14.13 17.59
CA GLN A 767 17.14 14.07 17.24
C GLN A 767 16.91 13.40 15.89
N ILE A 768 15.78 12.73 15.74
CA ILE A 768 15.32 12.07 14.52
C ILE A 768 13.82 12.30 14.35
N ALA A 769 13.38 12.55 13.11
CA ALA A 769 11.96 12.73 12.79
C ALA A 769 11.64 12.26 11.36
N PHE A 770 10.44 11.70 11.20
CA PHE A 770 9.89 11.38 9.88
C PHE A 770 9.51 12.65 9.11
N PHE A 771 9.62 12.57 7.79
CA PHE A 771 9.31 13.64 6.84
C PHE A 771 8.93 13.04 5.48
N ASP A 772 8.30 13.79 4.60
CA ASP A 772 7.99 13.34 3.23
C ASP A 772 8.51 14.41 2.27
N TYR A 773 9.74 14.22 1.76
CA TYR A 773 10.42 15.25 0.96
C TYR A 773 9.82 15.42 -0.43
N ASN A 774 9.41 14.31 -1.05
CA ASN A 774 8.91 14.32 -2.42
C ASN A 774 7.40 14.52 -2.51
N GLU A 775 6.70 14.53 -1.37
CA GLU A 775 5.23 14.47 -1.30
C GLU A 775 4.70 13.19 -1.99
N ASP A 776 5.42 12.08 -1.81
CA ASP A 776 5.14 10.77 -2.42
C ASP A 776 4.65 9.74 -1.41
N GLY A 777 4.37 10.16 -0.17
CA GLY A 777 3.85 9.31 0.90
C GLY A 777 4.88 8.41 1.57
N ILE A 778 6.11 8.31 1.06
CA ILE A 778 7.19 7.55 1.67
C ILE A 778 7.84 8.41 2.75
N LEU A 779 8.01 7.85 3.96
CA LEU A 779 8.54 8.61 5.10
C LEU A 779 10.07 8.62 5.15
N ASP A 780 10.64 9.68 4.62
CA ASP A 780 12.04 10.08 4.77
C ASP A 780 12.41 10.49 6.21
N LEU A 781 13.69 10.79 6.44
CA LEU A 781 14.22 11.08 7.78
C LEU A 781 15.04 12.37 7.83
N PHE A 782 14.60 13.28 8.69
CA PHE A 782 15.48 14.33 9.22
C PHE A 782 16.23 13.83 10.45
N MET A 783 17.53 14.11 10.50
CA MET A 783 18.39 13.76 11.62
C MET A 783 19.26 14.94 12.01
N THR A 784 19.21 15.32 13.29
CA THR A 784 20.14 16.31 13.86
C THR A 784 21.18 15.59 14.68
N HIS A 785 22.45 15.78 14.31
CA HIS A 785 23.61 15.30 15.06
C HIS A 785 24.28 16.46 15.78
N GLN A 786 24.92 16.17 16.91
CA GLN A 786 25.76 17.11 17.64
C GLN A 786 27.21 16.69 17.48
N ARG A 787 28.06 17.62 17.01
CA ARG A 787 29.52 17.45 16.98
C ARG A 787 30.13 17.56 18.36
N SER A 788 31.38 17.13 18.50
CA SER A 788 32.15 17.28 19.74
C SER A 788 32.30 18.73 20.23
N ASP A 789 32.23 19.71 19.31
CA ASP A 789 32.23 21.15 19.61
C ASP A 789 30.85 21.73 19.94
N LYS A 790 29.83 20.86 20.12
CA LYS A 790 28.41 21.17 20.33
C LYS A 790 27.71 21.86 19.16
N THR A 791 28.33 21.96 17.98
CA THR A 791 27.65 22.48 16.81
C THR A 791 26.65 21.46 16.26
N PRO A 792 25.37 21.85 16.02
CA PRO A 792 24.39 20.95 15.44
C PRO A 792 24.60 20.82 13.93
N VAL A 793 24.32 19.64 13.39
CA VAL A 793 24.29 19.35 11.96
C VAL A 793 23.01 18.60 11.65
N THR A 794 22.08 19.26 10.96
CA THR A 794 20.85 18.64 10.47
C THR A 794 21.06 18.09 9.07
N SER A 795 20.64 16.85 8.83
CA SER A 795 20.71 16.19 7.52
C SER A 795 19.37 15.58 7.17
N LEU A 796 19.06 15.55 5.87
CA LEU A 796 17.89 14.88 5.32
C LEU A 796 18.33 13.63 4.56
N TYR A 797 17.72 12.50 4.89
CA TYR A 797 17.93 11.21 4.24
C TYR A 797 16.64 10.78 3.57
N MET A 798 16.73 10.50 2.27
CA MET A 798 15.61 9.97 1.49
C MET A 798 15.62 8.45 1.56
N GLN A 799 14.46 7.87 1.84
CA GLN A 799 14.23 6.44 1.84
C GLN A 799 14.02 5.94 0.41
N LYS A 800 14.54 4.75 0.14
CA LYS A 800 14.28 4.02 -1.09
C LYS A 800 13.70 2.66 -0.75
N MET A 801 12.44 2.48 -1.13
CA MET A 801 11.71 1.22 -1.00
C MET A 801 12.06 0.26 -2.14
N THR A 802 11.99 -1.04 -1.86
CA THR A 802 12.23 -2.12 -2.84
C THR A 802 10.96 -2.55 -3.56
N LYS A 803 9.79 -2.27 -2.98
CA LYS A 803 8.47 -2.60 -3.49
C LYS A 803 7.62 -1.36 -3.64
N GLU A 804 6.68 -1.41 -4.57
CA GLU A 804 5.60 -0.42 -4.66
C GLU A 804 4.56 -0.75 -3.59
N VAL A 805 4.22 0.27 -2.80
CA VAL A 805 3.27 0.19 -1.69
C VAL A 805 2.26 1.31 -1.82
N TYR A 806 1.04 1.07 -1.36
CA TYR A 806 -0.04 2.03 -1.46
C TYR A 806 -0.17 2.85 -0.18
N PHE A 807 -0.44 4.14 -0.33
CA PHE A 807 -0.66 5.04 0.79
C PHE A 807 -1.86 5.97 0.59
N LEU A 808 -2.30 6.60 1.68
CA LEU A 808 -3.20 7.74 1.68
C LEU A 808 -2.59 8.83 2.56
N LYS A 809 -2.36 10.01 1.97
CA LYS A 809 -1.91 11.19 2.70
C LYS A 809 -3.09 12.12 2.93
N VAL A 810 -3.37 12.49 4.19
CA VAL A 810 -4.48 13.37 4.56
C VAL A 810 -3.97 14.61 5.28
N MET A 811 -4.41 15.77 4.82
CA MET A 811 -4.10 17.09 5.40
C MET A 811 -5.40 17.87 5.62
N LEU A 812 -5.44 18.68 6.67
CA LEU A 812 -6.56 19.56 6.98
C LEU A 812 -6.11 21.02 6.97
N ALA A 813 -6.96 21.92 6.47
CA ALA A 813 -6.80 23.36 6.66
C ALA A 813 -7.46 23.82 7.99
N THR A 814 -7.12 25.00 8.48
CA THR A 814 -7.63 25.55 9.76
C THR A 814 -9.13 25.87 9.81
N GLY A 815 -9.86 25.72 8.70
CA GLY A 815 -11.32 25.90 8.69
C GLY A 815 -11.84 27.33 8.91
N LEU A 816 -10.96 28.32 9.10
CA LEU A 816 -11.31 29.73 9.27
C LEU A 816 -11.65 30.44 7.96
N CYS A 817 -11.18 29.89 6.83
CA CYS A 817 -11.52 30.36 5.48
C CYS A 817 -11.67 29.18 4.51
N GLY A 818 -12.62 29.26 3.57
CA GLY A 818 -13.03 28.12 2.74
C GLY A 818 -12.63 28.17 1.27
N SER A 819 -12.08 29.30 0.82
CA SER A 819 -11.66 29.45 -0.57
C SER A 819 -10.55 30.49 -0.67
N PRO A 820 -9.65 30.39 -1.67
CA PRO A 820 -8.56 31.34 -1.86
C PRO A 820 -9.01 32.80 -1.81
N GLY A 821 -10.10 33.17 -2.49
CA GLY A 821 -10.63 34.54 -2.49
C GLY A 821 -11.22 35.05 -1.16
N ARG A 822 -11.41 34.16 -0.17
CA ARG A 822 -11.87 34.48 1.18
C ARG A 822 -10.78 34.31 2.24
N CYS A 823 -9.61 33.79 1.85
CA CYS A 823 -8.47 33.61 2.73
C CYS A 823 -7.50 34.79 2.59
N PRO A 824 -6.73 35.10 3.64
CA PRO A 824 -5.64 36.07 3.57
C PRO A 824 -4.63 35.71 2.47
N ASN A 825 -4.07 36.73 1.81
CA ASN A 825 -3.16 36.60 0.67
C ASN A 825 -3.70 35.84 -0.55
N GLY A 826 -4.99 35.47 -0.58
CA GLY A 826 -5.55 34.75 -1.71
C GLY A 826 -5.16 33.28 -1.78
N VAL A 827 -4.72 32.67 -0.67
CA VAL A 827 -4.23 31.27 -0.62
C VAL A 827 -4.88 30.54 0.56
N LEU A 828 -5.19 29.25 0.40
CA LEU A 828 -5.68 28.42 1.50
C LEU A 828 -4.49 28.01 2.39
N PRO A 829 -4.63 28.00 3.73
CA PRO A 829 -3.55 27.64 4.65
C PRO A 829 -3.32 26.13 4.65
N TYR A 830 -2.62 25.65 3.63
CA TYR A 830 -2.17 24.26 3.54
C TYR A 830 -1.04 24.02 4.54
N GLY A 831 -0.96 22.80 5.09
CA GLY A 831 0.13 22.37 5.96
C GLY A 831 0.33 23.17 7.26
N LEU A 832 -0.65 23.99 7.65
CA LEU A 832 -0.67 24.67 8.94
C LEU A 832 -1.11 23.70 10.05
N PRO A 833 -0.30 23.45 11.11
CA PRO A 833 -0.64 22.45 12.11
C PRO A 833 -1.96 22.71 12.83
N GLY A 834 -2.85 21.72 12.77
CA GLY A 834 -4.08 21.68 13.55
C GLY A 834 -3.95 20.73 14.74
N TYR A 835 -4.22 21.25 15.95
CA TYR A 835 -4.07 20.48 17.18
C TYR A 835 -5.35 19.71 17.52
N GLY A 836 -5.21 18.43 17.83
CA GLY A 836 -6.34 17.57 18.23
C GLY A 836 -7.28 17.16 17.09
N TYR A 837 -6.90 17.39 15.83
CA TYR A 837 -7.63 16.82 14.69
C TYR A 837 -7.41 15.31 14.63
N ARG A 838 -8.36 14.59 14.05
CA ARG A 838 -8.28 13.14 13.86
C ARG A 838 -8.72 12.76 12.45
N VAL A 839 -8.07 11.73 11.91
CA VAL A 839 -8.52 11.04 10.71
C VAL A 839 -8.54 9.53 10.97
N SER A 840 -9.53 8.86 10.42
CA SER A 840 -9.60 7.40 10.39
C SER A 840 -10.00 6.90 9.00
N TYR A 841 -9.63 5.67 8.70
CA TYR A 841 -10.12 4.99 7.50
C TYR A 841 -10.72 3.64 7.85
N GLU A 842 -11.61 3.17 7.00
CA GLU A 842 -12.15 1.81 7.00
C GLU A 842 -12.24 1.34 5.54
N THR A 843 -11.68 0.17 5.24
CA THR A 843 -11.73 -0.45 3.91
C THR A 843 -11.59 -1.97 3.98
N GLN A 844 -11.66 -2.65 2.84
CA GLN A 844 -11.40 -4.09 2.74
C GLN A 844 -9.89 -4.35 2.56
N GLY A 845 -9.33 -5.21 3.41
CA GLY A 845 -7.93 -5.63 3.31
C GLY A 845 -7.72 -6.74 2.29
N ALA A 846 -6.46 -7.01 1.95
CA ALA A 846 -6.07 -8.04 0.97
C ALA A 846 -6.61 -9.44 1.29
N GLU A 847 -6.77 -9.77 2.58
CA GLU A 847 -7.28 -11.06 3.05
C GLU A 847 -8.82 -11.16 3.09
N GLY A 848 -9.53 -10.15 2.58
CA GLY A 848 -11.00 -10.12 2.49
C GLY A 848 -11.73 -9.66 3.76
N GLY A 849 -11.00 -9.37 4.85
CA GLY A 849 -11.54 -8.78 6.09
C GLY A 849 -11.60 -7.25 6.06
N ARG A 850 -12.33 -6.65 7.01
CA ARG A 850 -12.30 -5.19 7.21
C ARG A 850 -11.05 -4.78 7.97
N ILE A 851 -10.37 -3.76 7.45
CA ILE A 851 -9.25 -3.10 8.09
C ILE A 851 -9.59 -1.63 8.32
N GLY A 852 -9.07 -1.05 9.39
CA GLY A 852 -9.23 0.36 9.66
C GLY A 852 -8.27 0.85 10.72
N SER A 853 -7.73 2.05 10.52
CA SER A 853 -6.81 2.68 11.46
C SER A 853 -7.25 4.11 11.75
N SER A 854 -6.73 4.66 12.84
CA SER A 854 -6.96 6.05 13.24
C SER A 854 -5.65 6.72 13.61
N ALA A 855 -5.53 7.99 13.26
CA ALA A 855 -4.40 8.82 13.65
C ALA A 855 -4.88 10.21 14.09
N SER A 856 -4.20 10.75 15.09
CA SER A 856 -4.31 12.14 15.47
C SER A 856 -3.29 12.96 14.71
N PHE A 857 -3.65 14.18 14.34
CA PHE A 857 -2.69 15.18 13.89
C PHE A 857 -1.85 15.64 15.09
N VAL A 858 -1.07 16.71 14.91
CA VAL A 858 -0.16 17.25 15.94
C VAL A 858 -0.86 17.26 17.31
N SER A 859 -0.26 16.53 18.24
CA SER A 859 -0.85 16.19 19.53
C SER A 859 -0.07 16.74 20.70
N THR A 860 1.13 17.26 20.48
CA THR A 860 1.98 17.86 21.52
C THR A 860 2.85 18.97 20.92
N SER A 861 3.20 19.95 21.74
CA SER A 861 4.04 21.11 21.35
C SER A 861 5.34 21.19 22.15
N CYS A 862 5.61 20.21 23.01
CA CYS A 862 6.74 20.20 23.92
C CYS A 862 7.79 19.15 23.54
N CYS A 863 8.96 19.21 24.18
CA CYS A 863 9.94 18.11 24.19
C CYS A 863 10.41 17.65 22.78
N GLY A 864 10.66 18.58 21.85
CA GLY A 864 11.08 18.18 20.48
C GLY A 864 10.00 17.42 19.71
N ALA A 865 8.75 17.85 19.86
CA ALA A 865 7.59 17.37 19.11
C ALA A 865 7.70 17.76 17.63
N LEU A 866 8.47 16.98 16.86
CA LEU A 866 8.58 17.07 15.41
C LEU A 866 7.50 16.21 14.74
N GLN A 867 6.24 16.59 14.89
CA GLN A 867 5.11 15.94 14.23
C GLN A 867 4.79 16.64 12.90
N LEU A 868 4.36 15.87 11.91
CA LEU A 868 3.99 16.38 10.60
C LEU A 868 2.60 17.02 10.65
N PRO A 869 2.33 18.06 9.83
CA PRO A 869 1.01 18.70 9.73
C PRO A 869 0.00 17.87 8.92
N PHE A 870 0.34 16.63 8.59
CA PHE A 870 -0.48 15.69 7.85
C PHE A 870 -0.31 14.29 8.44
N VAL A 871 -1.22 13.40 8.07
CA VAL A 871 -1.17 11.96 8.40
C VAL A 871 -0.99 11.17 7.12
N THR A 872 -0.17 10.12 7.18
CA THR A 872 -0.06 9.10 6.12
C THR A 872 -0.50 7.75 6.67
N PHE A 873 -1.34 7.04 5.92
CA PHE A 873 -1.71 5.64 6.16
C PHE A 873 -1.11 4.76 5.08
N GLY A 874 -0.44 3.68 5.47
CA GLY A 874 -0.03 2.61 4.55
C GLY A 874 -1.08 1.53 4.40
N PHE A 875 -1.11 0.91 3.22
CA PHE A 875 -1.98 -0.23 2.90
C PHE A 875 -1.20 -1.47 2.43
N GLY A 876 0.13 -1.38 2.44
CA GLY A 876 1.04 -2.40 1.92
C GLY A 876 0.85 -2.63 0.43
N ASP A 877 0.93 -3.89 0.02
CA ASP A 877 0.96 -4.31 -1.39
C ASP A 877 -0.43 -4.27 -2.08
N PHE A 878 -1.50 -3.89 -1.38
CA PHE A 878 -2.86 -3.92 -1.94
C PHE A 878 -3.74 -2.78 -1.45
N ALA A 879 -4.18 -1.93 -2.38
CA ALA A 879 -5.37 -1.09 -2.22
C ALA A 879 -5.96 -0.79 -3.60
N THR A 880 -7.25 -1.08 -3.80
CA THR A 880 -7.99 -0.69 -5.02
C THR A 880 -8.69 0.65 -4.83
N TYR A 881 -9.39 0.80 -3.71
CA TYR A 881 -9.98 2.04 -3.24
C TYR A 881 -10.14 1.98 -1.71
N ILE A 882 -10.31 3.15 -1.11
CA ILE A 882 -10.52 3.31 0.33
C ILE A 882 -11.99 3.66 0.52
N GLU A 883 -12.76 2.75 1.12
CA GLU A 883 -14.22 2.89 1.25
C GLU A 883 -14.63 4.13 2.01
N ASN A 884 -14.06 4.32 3.20
CA ASN A 884 -14.45 5.37 4.14
C ASN A 884 -13.19 6.05 4.69
N VAL A 885 -13.13 7.37 4.60
CA VAL A 885 -12.16 8.21 5.32
C VAL A 885 -12.95 9.21 6.15
N ILE A 886 -12.86 9.12 7.47
CA ILE A 886 -13.60 9.96 8.40
C ILE A 886 -12.62 10.95 9.01
N VAL A 887 -12.92 12.24 8.86
CA VAL A 887 -12.12 13.33 9.41
C VAL A 887 -12.92 14.01 10.51
N SER A 888 -12.30 14.32 11.64
CA SER A 888 -12.92 15.06 12.74
C SER A 888 -12.00 16.15 13.30
N ILE A 889 -12.64 17.21 13.78
CA ILE A 889 -12.00 18.36 14.44
C ILE A 889 -12.60 18.52 15.85
N PRO A 890 -11.92 19.23 16.77
CA PRO A 890 -12.48 19.60 18.06
C PRO A 890 -13.92 20.14 17.94
N ALA A 891 -14.79 19.67 18.82
CA ALA A 891 -16.18 20.10 18.88
C ALA A 891 -16.59 20.46 20.31
N PRO A 892 -17.61 21.33 20.48
CA PRO A 892 -18.21 21.60 21.78
C PRO A 892 -18.66 20.34 22.51
N SER A 893 -18.67 20.38 23.84
CA SER A 893 -19.07 19.26 24.69
C SER A 893 -20.43 18.68 24.28
N GLY A 894 -20.51 17.36 24.13
CA GLY A 894 -21.71 16.65 23.68
C GLY A 894 -22.00 16.74 22.18
N GLN A 895 -21.15 17.38 21.38
CA GLN A 895 -21.25 17.44 19.93
C GLN A 895 -20.06 16.74 19.26
N THR A 896 -20.23 16.40 18.00
CA THR A 896 -19.16 15.89 17.13
C THR A 896 -19.15 16.71 15.84
N ARG A 897 -17.95 17.03 15.36
CA ARG A 897 -17.74 17.64 14.04
C ARG A 897 -16.90 16.69 13.22
N SER A 898 -17.58 15.88 12.40
CA SER A 898 -16.92 14.92 11.53
C SER A 898 -17.53 14.89 10.15
N HIS A 899 -16.68 14.66 9.15
CA HIS A 899 -17.07 14.55 7.76
C HIS A 899 -16.51 13.25 7.18
N LYS A 900 -17.34 12.55 6.41
CA LYS A 900 -17.01 11.25 5.85
C LYS A 900 -16.83 11.36 4.34
N LEU A 901 -15.61 11.07 3.88
CA LEU A 901 -15.27 10.90 2.47
C LEU A 901 -15.39 9.43 2.09
N THR A 902 -15.82 9.16 0.86
CA THR A 902 -15.99 7.79 0.37
C THR A 902 -15.28 7.56 -0.96
N PHE A 903 -14.87 6.31 -1.19
CA PHE A 903 -14.26 5.83 -2.43
C PHE A 903 -13.04 6.67 -2.87
N ILE A 904 -12.09 6.83 -1.95
CA ILE A 904 -10.83 7.54 -2.22
C ILE A 904 -9.86 6.61 -2.95
N VAL A 905 -9.22 7.12 -4.01
CA VAL A 905 -8.19 6.40 -4.76
C VAL A 905 -6.88 6.40 -3.94
N PRO A 906 -6.15 5.27 -3.84
CA PRO A 906 -4.83 5.22 -3.21
C PRO A 906 -3.79 6.09 -3.94
N ASN A 907 -2.64 6.33 -3.30
CA ASN A 907 -1.55 7.19 -3.80
C ASN A 907 -2.03 8.62 -4.09
N ALA A 908 -2.98 9.09 -3.28
CA ALA A 908 -3.54 10.43 -3.35
C ALA A 908 -3.21 11.22 -2.09
N GLN A 909 -2.99 12.51 -2.28
CA GLN A 909 -3.01 13.50 -1.21
C GLN A 909 -4.40 14.11 -1.15
N VAL A 910 -5.12 13.88 -0.06
CA VAL A 910 -6.44 14.45 0.20
C VAL A 910 -6.31 15.62 1.15
N VAL A 911 -6.77 16.79 0.73
CA VAL A 911 -6.85 17.98 1.58
C VAL A 911 -8.29 18.29 1.92
N VAL A 912 -8.61 18.29 3.20
CA VAL A 912 -9.95 18.63 3.71
C VAL A 912 -9.96 20.07 4.20
N ILE A 913 -10.98 20.82 3.78
CA ILE A 913 -11.20 22.23 4.13
C ILE A 913 -12.46 22.30 4.99
N PRO A 914 -12.33 22.30 6.33
CA PRO A 914 -13.44 22.31 7.26
C PRO A 914 -14.03 23.72 7.44
N TYR A 915 -14.45 24.37 6.34
CA TYR A 915 -14.99 25.73 6.38
C TYR A 915 -16.51 25.76 6.46
N GLU A 916 -17.01 26.71 7.25
CA GLU A 916 -18.16 26.53 8.13
C GLU A 916 -17.94 25.31 9.04
N TYR A 917 -16.92 25.37 9.90
CA TYR A 917 -16.52 24.27 10.79
C TYR A 917 -17.66 23.73 11.69
N ASN A 918 -18.70 24.53 11.95
CA ASN A 918 -19.92 24.11 12.66
C ASN A 918 -20.88 23.24 11.83
N ASN A 919 -20.70 23.18 10.51
CA ASN A 919 -21.55 22.45 9.57
C ASN A 919 -20.71 21.45 8.77
N PRO A 920 -20.43 20.24 9.31
CA PRO A 920 -19.58 19.25 8.65
C PRO A 920 -20.03 18.84 7.25
N ASP A 921 -21.32 18.91 6.93
CA ASP A 921 -21.84 18.57 5.59
C ASP A 921 -21.38 19.54 4.50
N SER A 922 -20.92 20.74 4.88
CA SER A 922 -20.44 21.77 3.95
C SER A 922 -18.94 21.68 3.62
N TRP A 923 -18.21 20.79 4.32
CA TRP A 923 -16.77 20.68 4.16
C TRP A 923 -16.39 20.19 2.77
N GLN A 924 -15.28 20.71 2.27
CA GLN A 924 -14.79 20.38 0.94
C GLN A 924 -13.56 19.50 1.03
N ALA A 925 -13.46 18.50 0.16
CA ALA A 925 -12.25 17.72 -0.02
C ALA A 925 -11.68 17.97 -1.42
N LYS A 926 -10.37 18.20 -1.49
CA LYS A 926 -9.60 18.28 -2.72
C LYS A 926 -8.66 17.10 -2.77
N SER A 927 -8.80 16.26 -3.79
CA SER A 927 -7.86 15.18 -4.06
C SER A 927 -6.82 15.66 -5.06
N PHE A 928 -5.55 15.50 -4.69
CA PHE A 928 -4.42 15.71 -5.56
C PHE A 928 -3.78 14.37 -5.85
N LEU A 929 -3.86 13.97 -7.12
CA LEU A 929 -3.17 12.80 -7.60
C LEU A 929 -1.72 13.18 -7.85
N GLN A 930 -0.79 12.34 -7.40
CA GLN A 930 0.61 12.47 -7.80
C GLN A 930 0.64 12.47 -9.34
N PRO A 931 1.16 13.52 -9.99
CA PRO A 931 1.04 13.59 -11.42
C PRO A 931 1.85 12.47 -12.04
N LEU A 932 1.26 11.77 -13.01
CA LEU A 932 1.89 10.75 -13.85
C LEU A 932 3.02 11.33 -14.75
N TYR A 933 3.68 12.42 -14.35
CA TYR A 933 4.93 12.91 -14.97
C TYR A 933 6.11 12.00 -14.65
N ASP A 934 5.87 10.69 -14.57
CA ASP A 934 6.95 9.75 -14.72
C ASP A 934 7.49 9.92 -16.15
N ILE A 935 8.81 9.97 -16.28
CA ILE A 935 9.51 10.11 -17.57
C ILE A 935 9.00 9.08 -18.58
N LYS A 936 8.46 7.96 -18.09
CA LYS A 936 7.77 6.92 -18.86
C LYS A 936 6.62 7.46 -19.73
N VAL A 937 5.75 8.35 -19.23
CA VAL A 937 4.61 8.86 -20.03
C VAL A 937 5.08 9.78 -21.14
N ILE A 938 6.07 10.63 -20.88
CA ILE A 938 6.70 11.48 -21.89
C ILE A 938 7.44 10.63 -22.92
N VAL A 939 8.16 9.58 -22.48
CA VAL A 939 8.81 8.62 -23.37
C VAL A 939 7.79 7.89 -24.22
N ILE A 940 6.65 7.46 -23.66
CA ILE A 940 5.54 6.86 -24.42
C ILE A 940 5.03 7.83 -25.48
N ALA A 941 4.76 9.10 -25.12
CA ALA A 941 4.31 10.11 -26.07
C ALA A 941 5.33 10.40 -27.19
N ILE A 942 6.63 10.49 -26.85
CA ILE A 942 7.72 10.66 -27.83
C ILE A 942 7.83 9.44 -28.74
N THR A 943 7.72 8.23 -28.20
CA THR A 943 7.76 7.00 -29.00
C THR A 943 6.57 6.92 -29.94
N LEU A 944 5.37 7.29 -29.49
CA LEU A 944 4.16 7.36 -30.31
C LEU A 944 4.30 8.37 -31.45
N LEU A 945 4.81 9.57 -31.15
CA LEU A 945 5.01 10.62 -32.16
C LEU A 945 6.05 10.19 -33.20
N SER A 946 7.10 9.50 -32.75
CA SER A 946 8.16 8.96 -33.63
C SER A 946 7.63 7.85 -34.54
N THR A 947 6.82 6.91 -34.02
CA THR A 947 6.21 5.87 -34.85
C THR A 947 5.22 6.45 -35.86
N CYS A 948 4.43 7.45 -35.51
CA CYS A 948 3.56 8.16 -36.45
C CYS A 948 4.35 8.78 -37.62
N ILE A 949 5.49 9.44 -37.35
CA ILE A 949 6.33 10.03 -38.41
C ILE A 949 6.89 8.94 -39.34
N ILE A 950 7.35 7.82 -38.77
CA ILE A 950 7.87 6.69 -39.55
C ILE A 950 6.78 6.10 -40.45
N LEU A 951 5.57 5.91 -39.93
CA LEU A 951 4.44 5.41 -40.71
C LEU A 951 4.09 6.35 -41.87
N LEU A 952 4.08 7.67 -41.65
CA LEU A 952 3.85 8.65 -42.73
C LEU A 952 4.92 8.57 -43.82
N VAL A 953 6.19 8.35 -43.45
CA VAL A 953 7.28 8.16 -44.43
C VAL A 953 7.09 6.87 -45.22
N VAL A 954 6.74 5.76 -44.56
CA VAL A 954 6.50 4.47 -45.22
C VAL A 954 5.31 4.56 -46.18
N ILE A 955 4.20 5.17 -45.74
CA ILE A 955 3.02 5.41 -46.58
C ILE A 955 3.41 6.28 -47.79
N GLY A 956 4.17 7.35 -47.59
CA GLY A 956 4.65 8.20 -48.68
C GLY A 956 5.54 7.46 -49.69
N ILE A 957 6.42 6.57 -49.24
CA ILE A 957 7.26 5.74 -50.11
C ILE A 957 6.40 4.73 -50.90
N LEU A 958 5.47 4.05 -50.23
CA LEU A 958 4.58 3.09 -50.88
C LEU A 958 3.71 3.76 -51.95
N GLN A 959 3.13 4.92 -51.63
CA GLN A 959 2.30 5.67 -52.56
C GLN A 959 3.12 6.22 -53.74
N TYR A 960 4.39 6.59 -53.52
CA TYR A 960 5.30 6.94 -54.62
C TYR A 960 5.64 5.74 -55.52
N LEU A 961 5.86 4.56 -54.94
CA LEU A 961 6.14 3.34 -55.70
C LEU A 961 4.91 2.89 -56.50
N GLU A 962 3.71 3.01 -55.93
CA GLU A 962 2.43 2.71 -56.57
C GLU A 962 2.20 3.63 -57.78
N ILE A 963 2.35 4.96 -57.61
CA ILE A 963 2.23 5.93 -58.73
C ILE A 963 3.22 5.59 -59.86
N ARG A 964 4.43 5.14 -59.52
CA ARG A 964 5.44 4.78 -60.51
C ARG A 964 5.11 3.46 -61.23
N ALA A 965 4.48 2.51 -60.55
CA ALA A 965 4.02 1.24 -61.14
C ALA A 965 2.86 1.50 -62.12
N ASP A 966 1.87 2.30 -61.71
CA ASP A 966 0.75 2.73 -62.56
C ASP A 966 1.23 3.42 -63.84
N GLN A 967 2.26 4.28 -63.75
CA GLN A 967 2.84 4.92 -64.92
C GLN A 967 3.46 3.92 -65.91
N LYS A 968 4.07 2.83 -65.41
CA LYS A 968 4.62 1.77 -66.26
C LYS A 968 3.53 0.94 -66.92
N GLU A 969 2.46 0.60 -66.20
CA GLU A 969 1.32 -0.14 -66.79
C GLU A 969 0.64 0.68 -67.88
N ARG A 970 0.38 1.98 -67.65
CA ARG A 970 -0.18 2.86 -68.69
C ARG A 970 0.69 2.93 -69.95
N MET A 971 2.01 2.94 -69.80
CA MET A 971 2.93 2.88 -70.95
C MET A 971 2.82 1.55 -71.71
N GLN A 972 2.66 0.43 -71.00
CA GLN A 972 2.49 -0.90 -71.62
C GLN A 972 1.13 -1.06 -72.33
N GLU A 973 0.05 -0.56 -71.73
CA GLU A 973 -1.27 -0.55 -72.38
C GLU A 973 -1.29 0.31 -73.64
N SER A 974 -0.63 1.48 -73.61
CA SER A 974 -0.51 2.34 -74.80
C SER A 974 0.25 1.65 -75.95
N GLN A 975 1.20 0.77 -75.64
CA GLN A 975 1.92 -0.02 -76.65
C GLN A 975 1.08 -1.20 -77.17
N ARG A 976 0.21 -1.78 -76.34
CA ARG A 976 -0.74 -2.84 -76.76
C ARG A 976 -1.76 -2.33 -77.78
N PHE A 977 -2.25 -1.10 -77.59
CA PHE A 977 -3.16 -0.46 -78.54
C PHE A 977 -2.56 -0.24 -79.94
N HIS A 978 -1.24 -0.14 -80.05
CA HIS A 978 -0.58 -0.04 -81.36
C HIS A 978 -0.46 -1.37 -82.10
N PHE A 979 -0.59 -2.52 -81.43
CA PHE A 979 -0.53 -3.84 -82.05
C PHE A 979 -1.90 -4.39 -82.48
N ASP A 980 -3.00 -3.99 -81.84
CA ASP A 980 -4.36 -4.36 -82.26
C ASP A 980 -4.88 -3.54 -83.47
N ALA A 981 -4.14 -2.51 -83.90
CA ALA A 981 -4.48 -1.64 -85.02
C ALA A 981 -3.66 -1.91 -86.31
N MET A 982 -2.83 -2.95 -86.32
CA MET A 982 -2.19 -3.53 -87.52
C MET A 982 -2.81 -4.89 -87.83
#